data_AF-A0A4R1KF11-F1
#
_entry.id   AF-A0A4R1KF11-F1
#
_cell.length_a   1.000
_cell.length_b   1.000
_cell.length_c   1.000
_cell.angle_alpha   90.00
_cell.angle_beta   90.00
_cell.angle_gamma   90.00
#
_symmetry.space_group_name_H-M   'P 1'
#
loop_
_entity.id
_entity.type
_entity.pdbx_description
1 polymer ?
#
loop_
_entity_poly.entity_id
_entity_poly.type
_entity_poly.pdbx_seq_one_letter_code
_entity_poly.pdbx_strand_id
1 'polypeptide(L)'
;MKPNKSLSRLFLVSFSLFLLLPLAAVVVIFLLNSYSSQEDSVSNRLNVIASSLTDRISSKLENPYKFLETVAEMTQEYGHEEPQMNSMLISGIKSFQIFEAIYILDSKGRILLFDSAYYKSYNKNDFIGIPLPEIATGTIADTKWSRAAISPLSNNMVVRAVVPFDGGYIVGDIGTDFISEMLAESVPDTNTVISITAPDGKIIASSIRSVTGSLANHPLLRHTGSFDPMMLKYKYMNEDRVGTIKTLKTPGWFLLYEQTAASAFVYFTQILTMNILSVVVLLAFSVFILFFIRAKLIVPMRLLTERSEMISQGMFIQFKDSEKGVFKELRTLYDSFEKMMITIDRREKELRDKEEYLRSVFDSTTTTGILIISMDDEPIIMDANVGTQIIFGYKLSELLGLPTAALIKELGNELSEMCKESRRTDVMVTKQLEMVKKNGLNFPVLCSVYPLFGSNGHIQGFICVCIDITEITRVQSELESEKERLDVTLRSIGEGVVAADKFGRITLVNSSAENILGQKYRFILGHNINEVLQVYDYETGKSLTERITDLSPKSNRTFRANMVTKDAGVITVFITSSAMTNNRGEIIGSVYVFRDITDRMKMEQELISRKKMLEDINKSLEKRVQEETEKRRKNEQMLFEQAKFAAMGQMISAIAHQWRQPLNALALYVQDIEDAHDSGEVDRNYLVSFASNAMRLIDHMSSTIDDFRNFFHSANSTEKVDVPSVILESLSLVTTQMRSQMINYKVQIKSGDKEQIYENRIPEDYTPINDITLNIFSSELKQVLLNIFQNAKDAIIDHRKSTGEKVGNLIITVTYKSDRLKIDIENDGGNIPEDTLSRIFDPYFTTKPEGEGTGIGLYMSKIIIEDHMDGLLVAQNTKTGALFSITLTYNN
;
A
#
# COMPACT_ATOMS: atom_id res chain seq x y z
N MET A 1 -1.15 40.75 -24.57
CA MET A 1 -0.91 39.41 -23.99
C MET A 1 -1.47 39.39 -22.58
N LYS A 2 -2.43 38.51 -22.27
CA LYS A 2 -2.92 38.36 -20.88
C LYS A 2 -1.77 37.84 -20.00
N PRO A 3 -1.63 38.29 -18.74
CA PRO A 3 -0.57 37.82 -17.87
C PRO A 3 -0.77 36.32 -17.65
N ASN A 4 0.19 35.51 -18.05
CA ASN A 4 0.18 34.07 -17.77
C ASN A 4 0.06 33.90 -16.25
N LYS A 5 -1.11 33.46 -15.79
CA LYS A 5 -1.33 33.12 -14.38
C LYS A 5 -0.26 32.11 -13.99
N SER A 6 0.44 32.32 -12.87
CA SER A 6 1.46 31.37 -12.44
C SER A 6 0.84 29.99 -12.27
N LEU A 7 1.51 28.96 -12.81
CA LEU A 7 1.07 27.57 -12.72
C LEU A 7 0.75 27.17 -11.26
N SER A 8 1.50 27.72 -10.31
CA SER A 8 1.26 27.56 -8.86
C SER A 8 -0.12 28.06 -8.41
N ARG A 9 -0.55 29.25 -8.84
CA ARG A 9 -1.89 29.78 -8.48
C ARG A 9 -3.00 28.97 -9.12
N LEU A 10 -2.83 28.58 -10.39
CA LEU A 10 -3.81 27.78 -11.09
C LEU A 10 -3.97 26.41 -10.44
N PHE A 11 -2.85 25.75 -10.10
CA PHE A 11 -2.85 24.43 -9.48
C PHE A 11 -3.45 24.47 -8.07
N LEU A 12 -3.06 25.44 -7.23
CA LEU A 12 -3.62 25.59 -5.88
C LEU A 12 -5.13 25.83 -5.88
N VAL A 13 -5.62 26.74 -6.75
CA VAL A 13 -7.05 27.06 -6.84
C VAL A 13 -7.84 25.90 -7.42
N SER A 14 -7.35 25.26 -8.48
CA SER A 14 -8.05 24.15 -9.13
C SER A 14 -8.09 22.91 -8.23
N PHE A 15 -6.98 22.61 -7.53
CA PHE A 15 -6.90 21.46 -6.64
C PHE A 15 -7.75 21.66 -5.38
N SER A 16 -7.77 22.88 -4.81
CA SER A 16 -8.66 23.18 -3.67
C SER A 16 -10.14 23.13 -4.05
N LEU A 17 -10.52 23.64 -5.23
CA LEU A 17 -11.88 23.50 -5.76
C LEU A 17 -12.27 22.04 -6.00
N PHE A 18 -11.37 21.25 -6.59
CA PHE A 18 -11.65 19.84 -6.90
C PHE A 18 -11.75 18.96 -5.66
N LEU A 19 -11.02 19.27 -4.59
CA LEU A 19 -11.00 18.45 -3.38
C LEU A 19 -12.09 18.85 -2.37
N LEU A 20 -12.32 20.15 -2.18
CA LEU A 20 -13.19 20.66 -1.12
C LEU A 20 -14.67 20.66 -1.51
N LEU A 21 -14.97 20.95 -2.78
CA LEU A 21 -16.34 21.18 -3.23
C LEU A 21 -17.16 19.88 -3.29
N PRO A 22 -16.64 18.76 -3.84
CA PRO A 22 -17.32 17.47 -3.77
C PRO A 22 -17.45 16.96 -2.34
N LEU A 23 -16.42 17.17 -1.51
CA LEU A 23 -16.46 16.75 -0.11
C LEU A 23 -17.56 17.50 0.65
N ALA A 24 -17.66 18.81 0.47
CA ALA A 24 -18.72 19.61 1.07
C ALA A 24 -20.11 19.15 0.59
N ALA A 25 -20.26 18.84 -0.71
CA ALA A 25 -21.52 18.33 -1.25
C ALA A 25 -21.91 16.98 -0.64
N VAL A 26 -20.97 16.03 -0.53
CA VAL A 26 -21.20 14.71 0.08
C VAL A 26 -21.59 14.86 1.55
N VAL A 27 -20.91 15.72 2.29
CA VAL A 27 -21.23 15.99 3.71
C VAL A 27 -22.64 16.56 3.84
N VAL A 28 -23.00 17.56 3.03
CA VAL A 28 -24.35 18.16 3.09
C VAL A 28 -25.43 17.12 2.75
N ILE A 29 -25.25 16.33 1.69
CA ILE A 29 -26.19 15.26 1.30
C ILE A 29 -26.30 14.22 2.41
N PHE A 30 -25.17 13.79 2.98
CA PHE A 30 -25.15 12.82 4.07
C PHE A 30 -25.85 13.34 5.32
N LEU A 31 -25.62 14.60 5.70
CA LEU A 31 -26.28 15.22 6.85
C LEU A 31 -27.79 15.33 6.66
N LEU A 32 -28.24 15.71 5.47
CA LEU A 32 -29.67 15.78 5.13
C LEU A 32 -30.33 14.38 5.19
N ASN A 33 -29.69 13.37 4.60
CA ASN A 33 -30.20 12.01 4.60
C ASN A 33 -30.19 11.38 6.01
N SER A 34 -29.14 11.61 6.78
CA SER A 34 -28.99 11.11 8.16
C SER A 34 -30.05 11.72 9.09
N TYR A 35 -30.33 13.02 8.95
CA TYR A 35 -31.38 13.68 9.72
C TYR A 35 -32.77 13.06 9.43
N SER A 36 -33.14 12.95 8.15
CA SER A 36 -34.42 12.37 7.75
C SER A 36 -34.56 10.92 8.24
N SER A 37 -33.52 10.10 8.06
CA SER A 37 -33.54 8.70 8.49
C SER A 37 -33.68 8.52 10.00
N GLN A 38 -33.08 9.42 10.79
CA GLN A 38 -33.19 9.36 12.25
C GLN A 38 -34.57 9.81 12.75
N GLU A 39 -35.19 10.78 12.09
CA GLU A 39 -36.57 11.17 12.41
C GLU A 39 -37.55 10.00 12.22
N ASP A 40 -37.41 9.27 11.11
CA ASP A 40 -38.20 8.07 10.83
C ASP A 40 -37.92 6.95 11.85
N SER A 41 -36.65 6.73 12.20
CA SER A 41 -36.24 5.72 13.17
C SER A 41 -36.81 6.00 14.57
N VAL A 42 -36.72 7.25 15.05
CA VAL A 42 -37.31 7.66 16.32
C VAL A 42 -38.82 7.50 16.29
N SER A 43 -39.48 7.89 15.20
CA SER A 43 -40.93 7.75 15.03
C SER A 43 -41.38 6.29 15.10
N ASN A 44 -40.71 5.41 14.35
CA ASN A 44 -41.01 3.98 14.33
C ASN A 44 -40.78 3.35 15.71
N ARG A 45 -39.67 3.69 16.38
CA ARG A 45 -39.37 3.18 17.73
C ARG A 45 -40.45 3.57 18.73
N LEU A 46 -40.84 4.84 18.75
CA LEU A 46 -41.90 5.34 19.64
C LEU A 46 -43.22 4.62 19.38
N ASN A 47 -43.60 4.45 18.10
CA ASN A 47 -44.84 3.79 17.73
C ASN A 47 -44.85 2.30 18.09
N VAL A 48 -43.76 1.58 17.90
CA VAL A 48 -43.65 0.15 18.27
C VAL A 48 -43.78 -0.01 19.78
N ILE A 49 -43.09 0.81 20.58
CA ILE A 49 -43.16 0.75 22.05
C ILE A 49 -44.57 1.10 22.53
N ALA A 50 -45.15 2.19 22.03
CA ALA A 50 -46.49 2.61 22.42
C ALA A 50 -47.55 1.56 22.04
N SER A 51 -47.43 0.92 20.88
CA SER A 51 -48.35 -0.16 20.46
C SER A 51 -48.20 -1.38 21.37
N SER A 52 -46.98 -1.85 21.59
CA SER A 52 -46.70 -2.99 22.48
C SER A 52 -47.23 -2.77 23.90
N LEU A 53 -47.06 -1.56 24.45
CA LEU A 53 -47.55 -1.22 25.77
C LEU A 53 -49.09 -1.15 25.81
N THR A 54 -49.71 -0.58 24.77
CA THR A 54 -51.16 -0.53 24.60
C THR A 54 -51.76 -1.94 24.55
N ASP A 55 -51.15 -2.85 23.79
CA ASP A 55 -51.61 -4.24 23.67
C ASP A 55 -51.45 -4.99 25.01
N ARG A 56 -50.33 -4.82 25.71
CA ARG A 56 -50.07 -5.43 27.01
C ARG A 56 -51.06 -4.95 28.08
N ILE A 57 -51.37 -3.66 28.12
CA ILE A 57 -52.38 -3.09 29.04
C ILE A 57 -53.77 -3.61 28.67
N SER A 58 -54.12 -3.57 27.39
CA SER A 58 -55.45 -4.00 26.91
C SER A 58 -55.69 -5.47 27.25
N SER A 59 -54.72 -6.35 26.99
CA SER A 59 -54.81 -7.78 27.33
C SER A 59 -54.96 -8.03 28.83
N LYS A 60 -54.25 -7.27 29.67
CA LYS A 60 -54.40 -7.35 31.14
C LYS A 60 -55.75 -6.87 31.66
N LEU A 61 -56.45 -5.99 30.94
CA LEU A 61 -57.77 -5.48 31.32
C LEU A 61 -58.92 -6.31 30.72
N GLU A 62 -58.71 -6.93 29.57
CA GLU A 62 -59.75 -7.68 28.84
C GLU A 62 -60.17 -8.97 29.56
N ASN A 63 -59.21 -9.77 30.04
CA ASN A 63 -59.53 -11.04 30.72
C ASN A 63 -60.32 -10.84 32.03
N PRO A 64 -59.94 -9.89 32.91
CA PRO A 64 -60.76 -9.53 34.07
C PRO A 64 -62.15 -9.03 33.68
N TYR A 65 -62.26 -8.23 32.61
CA TYR A 65 -63.54 -7.73 32.14
C TYR A 65 -64.46 -8.87 31.65
N LYS A 66 -63.95 -9.82 30.86
CA LYS A 66 -64.70 -11.03 30.45
C LYS A 66 -65.14 -11.87 31.64
N PHE A 67 -64.32 -11.95 32.69
CA PHE A 67 -64.73 -12.62 33.92
C PHE A 67 -65.94 -11.94 34.57
N LEU A 68 -65.99 -10.60 34.60
CA LEU A 68 -67.17 -9.87 35.08
C LEU A 68 -68.41 -10.13 34.20
N GLU A 69 -68.23 -10.32 32.88
CA GLU A 69 -69.32 -10.75 31.99
C GLU A 69 -69.85 -12.14 32.39
N THR A 70 -68.97 -13.10 32.66
CA THR A 70 -69.39 -14.42 33.18
C THR A 70 -70.09 -14.33 34.53
N VAL A 71 -69.63 -13.47 35.44
CA VAL A 71 -70.30 -13.21 36.73
C VAL A 71 -71.70 -12.62 36.50
N ALA A 72 -71.85 -11.71 35.54
CA ALA A 72 -73.13 -11.10 35.18
C ALA A 72 -74.13 -12.14 34.65
N GLU A 73 -73.69 -13.00 33.72
CA GLU A 73 -74.49 -14.11 33.17
C GLU A 73 -74.96 -15.07 34.28
N MET A 74 -74.05 -15.49 35.17
CA MET A 74 -74.40 -16.38 36.28
C MET A 74 -75.34 -15.71 37.31
N THR A 75 -75.17 -14.41 37.56
CA THR A 75 -76.05 -13.66 38.47
C THR A 75 -77.47 -13.56 37.90
N GLN A 76 -77.60 -13.44 36.58
CA GLN A 76 -78.89 -13.42 35.89
C GLN A 76 -79.59 -14.78 35.91
N GLU A 77 -78.83 -15.88 35.79
CA GLU A 77 -79.39 -17.24 35.76
C GLU A 77 -79.79 -17.76 37.16
N TYR A 78 -78.96 -17.51 38.18
CA TYR A 78 -79.11 -18.12 39.52
C TYR A 78 -79.48 -17.14 40.64
N GLY A 79 -79.41 -15.82 40.40
CA GLY A 79 -79.62 -14.79 41.42
C GLY A 79 -78.38 -14.51 42.28
N HIS A 80 -78.45 -13.43 43.08
CA HIS A 80 -77.31 -12.91 43.84
C HIS A 80 -77.15 -13.48 45.26
N GLU A 81 -78.17 -14.18 45.79
CA GLU A 81 -78.17 -14.72 47.15
C GLU A 81 -77.55 -16.13 47.27
N GLU A 82 -77.17 -16.73 46.13
CA GLU A 82 -76.58 -18.08 46.10
C GLU A 82 -75.14 -18.10 46.67
N PRO A 83 -74.79 -19.04 47.58
CA PRO A 83 -73.45 -19.16 48.15
C PRO A 83 -72.34 -19.31 47.11
N GLN A 84 -72.68 -19.86 45.94
CA GLN A 84 -71.77 -20.04 44.80
C GLN A 84 -71.26 -18.68 44.28
N MET A 85 -72.10 -17.64 44.29
CA MET A 85 -71.73 -16.31 43.79
C MET A 85 -70.61 -15.68 44.64
N ASN A 86 -70.72 -15.75 45.97
CA ASN A 86 -69.69 -15.27 46.87
C ASN A 86 -68.35 -16.02 46.66
N SER A 87 -68.39 -17.33 46.42
CA SER A 87 -67.18 -18.11 46.10
C SER A 87 -66.54 -17.73 44.77
N MET A 88 -67.37 -17.37 43.77
CA MET A 88 -66.92 -16.93 42.46
C MET A 88 -66.24 -15.55 42.54
N LEU A 89 -66.81 -14.59 43.28
CA LEU A 89 -66.18 -13.28 43.50
C LEU A 89 -64.81 -13.42 44.19
N ILE A 90 -64.71 -14.24 45.24
CA ILE A 90 -63.44 -14.52 45.93
C ILE A 90 -62.43 -15.15 44.97
N SER A 91 -62.87 -16.11 44.15
CA SER A 91 -62.00 -16.78 43.16
C SER A 91 -61.50 -15.80 42.11
N GLY A 92 -62.36 -14.92 41.60
CA GLY A 92 -62.00 -13.87 40.64
C GLY A 92 -60.97 -12.90 41.20
N ILE A 93 -61.20 -12.37 42.39
CA ILE A 93 -60.27 -11.45 43.06
C ILE A 93 -58.90 -12.13 43.27
N LYS A 94 -58.89 -13.38 43.75
CA LYS A 94 -57.65 -14.12 44.01
C LYS A 94 -56.89 -14.52 42.73
N SER A 95 -57.62 -14.87 41.67
CA SER A 95 -57.03 -15.39 40.43
C SER A 95 -56.47 -14.28 39.54
N PHE A 96 -57.18 -13.16 39.41
CA PHE A 96 -56.72 -12.05 38.56
C PHE A 96 -55.78 -11.08 39.27
N GLN A 97 -55.84 -10.97 40.60
CA GLN A 97 -54.98 -10.11 41.44
C GLN A 97 -54.95 -8.61 41.02
N ILE A 98 -55.90 -8.19 40.19
CA ILE A 98 -56.05 -6.84 39.65
C ILE A 98 -57.27 -6.12 40.25
N PHE A 99 -58.23 -6.88 40.75
CA PHE A 99 -59.44 -6.39 41.40
C PHE A 99 -59.15 -6.05 42.86
N GLU A 100 -59.41 -4.81 43.25
CA GLU A 100 -59.47 -4.44 44.67
C GLU A 100 -60.78 -4.91 45.31
N ALA A 101 -61.88 -4.85 44.55
CA ALA A 101 -63.19 -5.32 44.97
C ALA A 101 -64.07 -5.64 43.75
N ILE A 102 -65.03 -6.56 43.94
CA ILE A 102 -66.09 -6.83 42.96
C ILE A 102 -67.44 -6.68 43.67
N TYR A 103 -68.35 -5.92 43.06
CA TYR A 103 -69.68 -5.61 43.57
C TYR A 103 -70.76 -6.12 42.60
N ILE A 104 -71.84 -6.60 43.18
CA ILE A 104 -73.13 -6.83 42.51
C ILE A 104 -74.06 -5.72 42.99
N LEU A 105 -74.59 -4.94 42.05
CA LEU A 105 -75.45 -3.80 42.34
C LEU A 105 -76.87 -4.04 41.82
N ASP A 106 -77.85 -3.40 42.43
CA ASP A 106 -79.22 -3.32 41.90
C ASP A 106 -79.34 -2.31 40.73
N SER A 107 -80.51 -2.27 40.10
CA SER A 107 -80.85 -1.30 39.04
C SER A 107 -80.72 0.19 39.44
N LYS A 108 -80.60 0.50 40.74
CA LYS A 108 -80.38 1.85 41.28
C LYS A 108 -78.92 2.08 41.71
N GLY A 109 -78.02 1.14 41.41
CA GLY A 109 -76.59 1.21 41.73
C GLY A 109 -76.26 0.97 43.21
N ARG A 110 -77.13 0.31 43.98
CA ARG A 110 -76.90 -0.03 45.40
C ARG A 110 -76.29 -1.40 45.54
N ILE A 111 -75.34 -1.55 46.47
CA ILE A 111 -74.62 -2.81 46.70
C ILE A 111 -75.57 -3.88 47.23
N LEU A 112 -75.70 -4.99 46.50
CA LEU A 112 -76.41 -6.21 46.88
C LEU A 112 -75.47 -7.25 47.47
N LEU A 113 -74.27 -7.39 46.89
CA LEU A 113 -73.22 -8.30 47.33
C LEU A 113 -71.85 -7.72 46.95
N PHE A 114 -70.81 -7.97 47.74
CA PHE A 114 -69.44 -7.66 47.33
C PHE A 114 -68.40 -8.56 48.01
N ASP A 115 -67.21 -8.59 47.40
CA ASP A 115 -65.99 -9.10 48.02
C ASP A 115 -64.79 -8.19 47.69
N SER A 116 -63.72 -8.24 48.48
CA SER A 116 -62.54 -7.37 48.36
C SER A 116 -61.24 -8.06 48.76
N ALA A 117 -60.14 -7.69 48.08
CA ALA A 117 -58.80 -8.19 48.35
C ALA A 117 -58.20 -7.71 49.67
N TYR A 118 -58.60 -6.54 50.18
CA TYR A 118 -57.88 -5.83 51.26
C TYR A 118 -58.52 -5.96 52.65
N TYR A 119 -59.79 -6.36 52.75
CA TYR A 119 -60.53 -6.27 54.03
C TYR A 119 -61.31 -7.55 54.37
N LYS A 120 -60.88 -8.25 55.42
CA LYS A 120 -61.63 -9.34 56.08
C LYS A 120 -62.23 -8.96 57.44
N SER A 121 -62.02 -7.72 57.89
CA SER A 121 -62.30 -7.27 59.27
C SER A 121 -63.59 -6.47 59.45
N TYR A 122 -64.25 -6.05 58.37
CA TYR A 122 -65.54 -5.36 58.42
C TYR A 122 -66.70 -6.32 58.18
N ASN A 123 -67.86 -6.04 58.76
CA ASN A 123 -69.07 -6.80 58.49
C ASN A 123 -69.59 -6.41 57.10
N LYS A 124 -69.69 -7.37 56.17
CA LYS A 124 -70.17 -7.13 54.81
C LYS A 124 -71.55 -6.46 54.80
N ASN A 125 -72.38 -6.72 55.81
CA ASN A 125 -73.72 -6.16 55.95
C ASN A 125 -73.74 -4.63 56.13
N ASP A 126 -72.64 -4.02 56.59
CA ASP A 126 -72.57 -2.57 56.80
C ASP A 126 -72.54 -1.77 55.48
N PHE A 127 -72.23 -2.44 54.36
CA PHE A 127 -72.10 -1.82 53.04
C PHE A 127 -73.26 -2.16 52.08
N ILE A 128 -74.12 -3.12 52.45
CA ILE A 128 -75.28 -3.49 51.64
C ILE A 128 -76.30 -2.34 51.62
N GLY A 129 -76.81 -2.02 50.43
CA GLY A 129 -77.76 -0.93 50.20
C GLY A 129 -77.14 0.45 50.02
N ILE A 130 -75.81 0.60 50.19
CA ILE A 130 -75.08 1.85 49.91
C ILE A 130 -75.00 2.02 48.38
N PRO A 131 -75.39 3.19 47.83
CA PRO A 131 -75.24 3.47 46.41
C PRO A 131 -73.78 3.75 46.05
N LEU A 132 -73.31 3.18 44.94
CA LEU A 132 -72.03 3.51 44.34
C LEU A 132 -72.19 4.80 43.50
N PRO A 133 -71.57 5.93 43.90
CA PRO A 133 -71.96 7.27 43.44
C PRO A 133 -71.95 7.46 41.91
N GLU A 134 -70.98 6.89 41.21
CA GLU A 134 -70.81 7.13 39.77
C GLU A 134 -71.80 6.34 38.89
N ILE A 135 -72.34 5.24 39.43
CA ILE A 135 -73.29 4.35 38.76
C ILE A 135 -74.72 4.76 39.10
N ALA A 136 -74.97 5.13 40.35
CA ALA A 136 -76.28 5.59 40.82
C ALA A 136 -76.76 6.89 40.15
N THR A 137 -75.84 7.72 39.61
CA THR A 137 -76.16 8.95 38.87
C THR A 137 -76.40 8.74 37.38
N GLY A 138 -76.33 7.50 36.86
CA GLY A 138 -76.57 7.19 35.44
C GLY A 138 -75.45 7.61 34.48
N THR A 139 -74.34 8.12 34.99
CA THR A 139 -73.20 8.66 34.21
C THR A 139 -72.39 7.62 33.43
N ILE A 140 -72.56 6.33 33.73
CA ILE A 140 -71.72 5.23 33.22
C ILE A 140 -72.53 4.27 32.29
N ALA A 141 -73.85 4.44 32.16
CA ALA A 141 -74.73 3.44 31.53
C ALA A 141 -74.35 3.05 30.08
N ASP A 142 -73.63 3.91 29.35
CA ASP A 142 -73.16 3.64 27.98
C ASP A 142 -71.66 3.30 27.86
N THR A 143 -70.89 3.43 28.94
CA THR A 143 -69.42 3.25 28.93
C THR A 143 -69.05 2.06 29.80
N LYS A 144 -68.49 1.00 29.20
CA LYS A 144 -68.03 -0.23 29.88
C LYS A 144 -67.05 0.00 31.05
N TRP A 145 -66.49 1.21 31.19
CA TRP A 145 -65.48 1.58 32.18
C TRP A 145 -65.74 2.97 32.76
N SER A 146 -65.51 3.14 34.06
CA SER A 146 -65.64 4.41 34.76
C SER A 146 -64.42 5.32 34.59
N ARG A 147 -64.54 6.54 35.11
CA ARG A 147 -63.39 7.40 35.36
C ARG A 147 -62.59 6.90 36.57
N ALA A 148 -61.36 7.39 36.71
CA ALA A 148 -60.59 7.21 37.93
C ALA A 148 -61.33 7.87 39.11
N ALA A 149 -61.59 7.08 40.15
CA ALA A 149 -62.38 7.44 41.31
C ALA A 149 -61.74 6.89 42.58
N ILE A 150 -62.06 7.45 43.73
CA ILE A 150 -61.60 6.90 45.00
C ILE A 150 -62.51 5.72 45.36
N SER A 151 -61.93 4.55 45.62
CA SER A 151 -62.68 3.40 46.10
C SER A 151 -63.21 3.70 47.52
N PRO A 152 -64.51 3.48 47.78
CA PRO A 152 -65.09 3.69 49.10
C PRO A 152 -64.56 2.68 50.13
N LEU A 153 -63.93 1.59 49.69
CA LEU A 153 -63.39 0.53 50.55
C LEU A 153 -61.93 0.76 50.92
N SER A 154 -61.06 1.02 49.94
CA SER A 154 -59.61 1.12 50.13
C SER A 154 -59.08 2.55 50.24
N ASN A 155 -59.89 3.55 49.86
CA ASN A 155 -59.45 4.93 49.66
C ASN A 155 -58.32 5.09 48.61
N ASN A 156 -58.06 4.04 47.82
CA ASN A 156 -57.15 4.09 46.68
C ASN A 156 -57.86 4.63 45.44
N MET A 157 -57.06 5.10 44.47
CA MET A 157 -57.58 5.45 43.15
C MET A 157 -57.84 4.16 42.34
N VAL A 158 -59.07 3.99 41.90
CA VAL A 158 -59.54 2.83 41.14
C VAL A 158 -60.26 3.28 39.87
N VAL A 159 -60.24 2.41 38.88
CA VAL A 159 -61.14 2.47 37.73
C VAL A 159 -62.12 1.31 37.87
N ARG A 160 -63.39 1.54 37.56
CA ARG A 160 -64.43 0.52 37.62
C ARG A 160 -64.72 -0.04 36.24
N ALA A 161 -64.62 -1.35 36.09
CA ALA A 161 -65.21 -2.07 34.97
C ALA A 161 -66.69 -2.34 35.30
N VAL A 162 -67.60 -1.98 34.40
CA VAL A 162 -69.06 -2.10 34.63
C VAL A 162 -69.68 -2.99 33.56
N VAL A 163 -70.37 -4.03 34.00
CA VAL A 163 -71.11 -4.96 33.15
C VAL A 163 -72.58 -4.96 33.56
N PRO A 164 -73.51 -4.52 32.69
CA PRO A 164 -74.94 -4.55 32.98
C PRO A 164 -75.53 -5.96 32.86
N PHE A 165 -76.56 -6.27 33.65
CA PHE A 165 -77.39 -7.48 33.51
C PHE A 165 -78.85 -7.17 33.85
N ASP A 166 -79.76 -8.10 33.52
CA ASP A 166 -81.19 -7.95 33.85
C ASP A 166 -81.41 -7.99 35.37
N GLY A 167 -81.43 -6.81 36.00
CA GLY A 167 -81.59 -6.65 37.46
C GLY A 167 -80.62 -5.67 38.09
N GLY A 168 -79.54 -5.30 37.42
CA GLY A 168 -78.55 -4.36 37.95
C GLY A 168 -77.19 -4.38 37.22
N TYR A 169 -76.10 -4.23 37.97
CA TYR A 169 -74.75 -4.10 37.41
C TYR A 169 -73.72 -4.91 38.20
N ILE A 170 -72.81 -5.57 37.49
CA ILE A 170 -71.57 -6.12 38.06
C ILE A 170 -70.47 -5.09 37.89
N VAL A 171 -69.72 -4.83 38.95
CA VAL A 171 -68.72 -3.77 39.00
C VAL A 171 -67.43 -4.30 39.60
N GLY A 172 -66.32 -4.20 38.87
CA GLY A 172 -65.00 -4.50 39.41
C GLY A 172 -64.20 -3.22 39.64
N ASP A 173 -63.85 -2.91 40.90
CA ASP A 173 -62.86 -1.88 41.23
C ASP A 173 -61.46 -2.42 40.88
N ILE A 174 -60.78 -1.76 39.95
CA ILE A 174 -59.44 -2.10 39.48
C ILE A 174 -58.48 -0.97 39.90
N GLY A 175 -57.48 -1.27 40.73
CA GLY A 175 -56.55 -0.26 41.27
C GLY A 175 -55.68 0.36 40.18
N THR A 176 -55.45 1.68 40.19
CA THR A 176 -54.59 2.32 39.17
C THR A 176 -53.09 2.08 39.39
N ASP A 177 -52.71 1.52 40.53
CA ASP A 177 -51.32 1.32 40.94
C ASP A 177 -50.60 0.28 40.09
N PHE A 178 -51.23 -0.85 39.75
CA PHE A 178 -50.58 -1.85 38.89
C PHE A 178 -50.35 -1.32 37.47
N ILE A 179 -51.24 -0.46 36.97
CA ILE A 179 -51.06 0.22 35.67
C ILE A 179 -49.86 1.16 35.78
N SER A 180 -49.83 1.99 36.83
CA SER A 180 -48.74 2.95 37.04
C SER A 180 -47.38 2.27 37.23
N GLU A 181 -47.32 1.13 37.91
CA GLU A 181 -46.12 0.30 38.06
C GLU A 181 -45.67 -0.28 36.72
N MET A 182 -46.60 -0.85 35.94
CA MET A 182 -46.28 -1.38 34.62
C MET A 182 -45.82 -0.30 33.63
N LEU A 183 -46.37 0.92 33.73
CA LEU A 183 -45.90 2.08 32.98
C LEU A 183 -44.48 2.48 33.43
N ALA A 184 -44.22 2.52 34.74
CA ALA A 184 -42.92 2.89 35.30
C ALA A 184 -41.81 1.88 34.92
N GLU A 185 -42.09 0.58 34.91
CA GLU A 185 -41.16 -0.45 34.44
C GLU A 185 -40.82 -0.33 32.94
N SER A 186 -41.71 0.30 32.17
CA SER A 186 -41.58 0.46 30.72
C SER A 186 -40.87 1.77 30.33
N VAL A 187 -40.44 2.57 31.31
CA VAL A 187 -39.70 3.83 31.10
C VAL A 187 -38.19 3.55 30.98
N PRO A 188 -37.56 3.86 29.84
CA PRO A 188 -36.13 3.62 29.64
C PRO A 188 -35.22 4.61 30.36
N ASP A 189 -35.69 5.84 30.61
CA ASP A 189 -34.92 6.91 31.27
C ASP A 189 -35.82 7.91 32.00
N THR A 190 -35.24 8.76 32.84
CA THR A 190 -35.99 9.80 33.58
C THR A 190 -36.57 10.91 32.68
N ASN A 191 -36.19 10.93 31.40
CA ASN A 191 -36.64 11.93 30.42
C ASN A 191 -37.87 11.46 29.64
N THR A 192 -38.32 10.24 29.89
CA THR A 192 -39.49 9.62 29.26
C THR A 192 -40.64 9.57 30.25
N VAL A 193 -41.79 10.05 29.80
CA VAL A 193 -43.04 10.02 30.58
C VAL A 193 -44.07 9.26 29.78
N ILE A 194 -44.71 8.29 30.44
CA ILE A 194 -45.80 7.53 29.85
C ILE A 194 -47.03 7.77 30.72
N SER A 195 -48.13 8.16 30.12
CA SER A 195 -49.37 8.47 30.84
C SER A 195 -50.58 7.95 30.10
N ILE A 196 -51.52 7.38 30.83
CA ILE A 196 -52.81 6.96 30.32
C ILE A 196 -53.85 7.97 30.77
N THR A 197 -54.67 8.41 29.83
CA THR A 197 -55.71 9.40 30.06
C THR A 197 -57.06 8.91 29.56
N ALA A 198 -58.13 9.33 30.22
CA ALA A 198 -59.47 9.22 29.69
C ALA A 198 -59.64 10.14 28.46
N PRO A 199 -60.66 9.93 27.61
CA PRO A 199 -60.92 10.78 26.45
C PRO A 199 -61.10 12.28 26.76
N ASP A 200 -61.49 12.62 27.99
CA ASP A 200 -61.61 14.00 28.48
C ASP A 200 -60.29 14.59 29.00
N GLY A 201 -59.19 13.84 28.88
CA GLY A 201 -57.84 14.23 29.28
C GLY A 201 -57.54 14.06 30.77
N LYS A 202 -58.43 13.49 31.59
CA LYS A 202 -58.08 13.16 32.98
C LYS A 202 -57.06 12.03 33.03
N ILE A 203 -56.03 12.17 33.87
CA ILE A 203 -55.00 11.14 34.05
C ILE A 203 -55.59 9.96 34.83
N ILE A 204 -55.35 8.75 34.33
CA ILE A 204 -55.77 7.48 34.94
C ILE A 204 -54.57 6.83 35.62
N ALA A 205 -53.45 6.78 34.91
CA ALA A 205 -52.19 6.24 35.41
C ALA A 205 -51.04 6.98 34.75
N SER A 206 -49.91 7.10 35.44
CA SER A 206 -48.70 7.70 34.91
C SER A 206 -47.49 6.94 35.42
N SER A 207 -46.42 6.90 34.63
CA SER A 207 -45.13 6.38 35.07
C SER A 207 -44.53 7.19 36.22
N ILE A 208 -44.97 8.45 36.41
CA ILE A 208 -44.59 9.30 37.53
C ILE A 208 -45.72 9.31 38.56
N ARG A 209 -45.51 8.66 39.70
CA ARG A 209 -46.52 8.47 40.76
C ARG A 209 -47.09 9.77 41.38
N SER A 210 -46.45 10.93 41.18
CA SER A 210 -46.86 12.21 41.76
C SER A 210 -47.76 13.09 40.87
N VAL A 211 -48.06 12.66 39.63
CA VAL A 211 -48.83 13.48 38.69
C VAL A 211 -50.33 13.20 38.88
N THR A 212 -51.01 14.10 39.59
CA THR A 212 -52.48 14.12 39.69
C THR A 212 -53.00 15.37 38.96
N GLY A 213 -53.99 15.21 38.07
CA GLY A 213 -54.52 16.33 37.29
C GLY A 213 -55.15 15.95 35.96
N SER A 214 -55.38 16.96 35.12
CA SER A 214 -55.92 16.80 33.76
C SER A 214 -54.91 17.28 32.72
N LEU A 215 -54.68 16.45 31.72
CA LEU A 215 -53.93 16.74 30.51
C LEU A 215 -54.82 17.24 29.37
N ALA A 216 -56.07 17.69 29.62
CA ALA A 216 -57.00 18.09 28.56
C ALA A 216 -56.43 19.10 27.53
N ASN A 217 -55.47 19.94 27.93
CA ASN A 217 -54.80 20.90 27.04
C ASN A 217 -53.49 20.40 26.41
N HIS A 218 -53.12 19.14 26.63
CA HIS A 218 -51.87 18.56 26.16
C HIS A 218 -51.84 18.46 24.62
N PRO A 219 -50.74 18.86 23.94
CA PRO A 219 -50.68 18.90 22.47
C PRO A 219 -51.02 17.57 21.77
N LEU A 220 -50.61 16.44 22.36
CA LEU A 220 -50.90 15.11 21.81
C LEU A 220 -52.40 14.78 21.78
N LEU A 221 -53.18 15.22 22.78
CA LEU A 221 -54.61 14.91 22.87
C LEU A 221 -55.46 15.65 21.84
N ARG A 222 -54.95 16.74 21.26
CA ARG A 222 -55.61 17.49 20.18
C ARG A 222 -55.56 16.79 18.83
N HIS A 223 -54.74 15.74 18.69
CA HIS A 223 -54.49 15.02 17.44
C HIS A 223 -55.11 13.61 17.42
N THR A 224 -56.01 13.32 18.36
CA THR A 224 -56.68 12.02 18.55
C THR A 224 -57.69 11.66 17.45
N GLY A 225 -58.13 12.63 16.64
CA GLY A 225 -59.10 12.44 15.54
C GLY A 225 -58.49 12.09 14.17
N SER A 226 -57.16 12.06 14.07
CA SER A 226 -56.40 11.74 12.85
C SER A 226 -55.66 10.41 13.08
N PHE A 227 -55.76 9.48 12.11
CA PHE A 227 -55.09 8.17 12.10
C PHE A 227 -53.78 8.16 12.91
N ASP A 228 -53.72 7.29 13.94
CA ASP A 228 -52.59 7.04 14.85
C ASP A 228 -51.37 7.94 14.60
N PRO A 229 -51.24 9.07 15.30
CA PRO A 229 -50.30 10.11 14.90
C PRO A 229 -48.86 9.58 14.90
N MET A 230 -48.28 9.63 13.71
CA MET A 230 -46.85 9.63 13.48
C MET A 230 -46.23 10.71 14.37
N MET A 231 -45.13 10.35 15.06
CA MET A 231 -44.41 11.15 16.04
C MET A 231 -44.61 12.69 15.94
N LEU A 232 -45.10 13.30 17.02
CA LEU A 232 -45.33 14.74 17.11
C LEU A 232 -44.19 15.42 17.88
N LYS A 233 -43.56 16.42 17.26
CA LYS A 233 -42.65 17.37 17.91
C LYS A 233 -43.46 18.56 18.44
N TYR A 234 -43.35 18.85 19.72
CA TYR A 234 -44.07 19.97 20.35
C TYR A 234 -43.28 20.54 21.53
N LYS A 235 -43.64 21.75 21.93
CA LYS A 235 -43.08 22.40 23.11
C LYS A 235 -44.08 22.32 24.26
N TYR A 236 -43.67 21.75 25.39
CA TYR A 236 -44.50 21.60 26.58
C TYR A 236 -43.70 21.96 27.83
N MET A 237 -44.25 22.77 28.73
CA MET A 237 -43.55 23.29 29.92
C MET A 237 -42.18 23.93 29.61
N ASN A 238 -42.07 24.61 28.47
CA ASN A 238 -40.86 25.25 27.94
C ASN A 238 -39.72 24.29 27.50
N GLU A 239 -40.00 22.99 27.39
CA GLU A 239 -39.08 21.98 26.87
C GLU A 239 -39.56 21.45 25.51
N ASP A 240 -38.61 21.18 24.61
CA ASP A 240 -38.90 20.51 23.34
C ASP A 240 -39.06 19.01 23.59
N ARG A 241 -40.22 18.48 23.23
CA ARG A 241 -40.63 17.09 23.45
C ARG A 241 -41.08 16.44 22.17
N VAL A 242 -40.97 15.11 22.19
CA VAL A 242 -41.34 14.25 21.09
C VAL A 242 -42.19 13.13 21.65
N GLY A 243 -43.36 12.90 21.07
CA GLY A 243 -44.26 11.89 21.60
C GLY A 243 -45.22 11.33 20.57
N THR A 244 -45.85 10.22 20.94
CA THR A 244 -46.91 9.56 20.20
C THR A 244 -48.09 9.30 21.13
N ILE A 245 -49.28 9.15 20.56
CA ILE A 245 -50.51 8.83 21.28
C ILE A 245 -51.16 7.62 20.60
N LYS A 246 -51.55 6.64 21.41
CA LYS A 246 -52.24 5.42 20.98
C LYS A 246 -53.53 5.25 21.74
N THR A 247 -54.52 4.65 21.09
CA THR A 247 -55.83 4.38 21.70
C THR A 247 -55.91 2.94 22.17
N LEU A 248 -56.27 2.73 23.43
CA LEU A 248 -56.58 1.42 23.99
C LEU A 248 -57.97 1.00 23.49
N LYS A 249 -58.10 -0.09 22.73
CA LYS A 249 -59.37 -0.55 22.13
C LYS A 249 -60.49 -0.76 23.16
N THR A 250 -60.14 -1.27 24.33
CA THR A 250 -61.01 -1.43 25.49
C THR A 250 -60.15 -1.07 26.70
N PRO A 251 -60.35 0.10 27.33
CA PRO A 251 -61.62 0.84 27.49
C PRO A 251 -61.83 2.12 26.64
N GLY A 252 -61.00 2.40 25.65
CA GLY A 252 -61.05 3.66 24.88
C GLY A 252 -60.17 4.79 25.44
N TRP A 253 -59.24 4.47 26.34
CA TRP A 253 -58.28 5.43 26.87
C TRP A 253 -57.16 5.76 25.90
N PHE A 254 -56.48 6.87 26.13
CA PHE A 254 -55.32 7.28 25.36
C PHE A 254 -54.04 7.06 26.15
N LEU A 255 -53.10 6.31 25.56
CA LEU A 255 -51.72 6.20 26.02
C LEU A 255 -50.88 7.27 25.34
N LEU A 256 -50.31 8.17 26.13
CA LEU A 256 -49.34 9.16 25.72
C LEU A 256 -47.95 8.65 26.08
N TYR A 257 -47.10 8.48 25.08
CA TYR A 257 -45.69 8.19 25.27
C TYR A 257 -44.89 9.40 24.79
N GLU A 258 -44.16 10.05 25.69
CA GLU A 258 -43.38 11.25 25.38
C GLU A 258 -41.98 11.21 25.99
N GLN A 259 -41.01 11.79 25.30
CA GLN A 259 -39.63 11.94 25.74
C GLN A 259 -39.11 13.33 25.36
N THR A 260 -38.06 13.82 26.03
CA THR A 260 -37.41 15.08 25.61
C THR A 260 -36.75 14.92 24.24
N ALA A 261 -36.78 15.98 23.42
CA ALA A 261 -36.13 15.98 22.11
C ALA A 261 -34.62 15.74 22.23
N ALA A 262 -34.00 16.23 23.30
CA ALA A 262 -32.60 15.94 23.61
C ALA A 262 -32.35 14.43 23.76
N SER A 263 -33.17 13.72 24.55
CA SER A 263 -33.04 12.26 24.73
C SER A 263 -33.37 11.49 23.44
N ALA A 264 -34.43 11.90 22.74
CA ALA A 264 -34.87 11.28 21.49
C ALA A 264 -33.78 11.22 20.42
N PHE A 265 -32.99 12.29 20.30
CA PHE A 265 -31.99 12.48 19.24
C PHE A 265 -30.54 12.40 19.74
N VAL A 266 -30.26 11.83 20.92
CA VAL A 266 -28.88 11.70 21.45
C VAL A 266 -27.96 11.03 20.43
N TYR A 267 -28.36 9.89 19.88
CA TYR A 267 -27.55 9.17 18.89
C TYR A 267 -27.31 9.99 17.62
N PHE A 268 -28.31 10.76 17.17
CA PHE A 268 -28.14 11.67 16.04
C PHE A 268 -27.12 12.77 16.34
N THR A 269 -27.19 13.40 17.52
CA THR A 269 -26.21 14.44 17.90
C THR A 269 -24.80 13.89 18.04
N GLN A 270 -24.62 12.66 18.54
CA GLN A 270 -23.33 11.97 18.57
C GLN A 270 -22.80 11.66 17.17
N ILE A 271 -23.65 11.16 16.27
CA ILE A 271 -23.27 10.92 14.87
C ILE A 271 -22.91 12.25 14.19
N LEU A 272 -23.70 13.30 14.40
CA LEU A 272 -23.47 14.63 13.84
C LEU A 272 -22.12 15.20 14.30
N THR A 273 -21.83 15.15 15.60
CA THR A 273 -20.56 15.63 16.15
C THR A 273 -19.37 14.85 15.62
N MET A 274 -19.46 13.52 15.51
CA MET A 274 -18.41 12.69 14.91
C MET A 274 -18.18 13.03 13.44
N ASN A 275 -19.25 13.25 12.67
CA ASN A 275 -19.13 13.64 11.27
C ASN A 275 -18.52 15.04 11.11
N ILE A 276 -18.92 16.01 11.93
CA ILE A 276 -18.30 17.34 11.94
C ILE A 276 -16.79 17.22 12.24
N LEU A 277 -16.42 16.40 13.22
CA LEU A 277 -15.01 16.14 13.53
C LEU A 277 -14.28 15.52 12.34
N SER A 278 -14.87 14.52 11.67
CA SER A 278 -14.30 13.91 10.46
C SER A 278 -14.08 14.94 9.34
N VAL A 279 -15.01 15.88 9.14
CA VAL A 279 -14.87 16.95 8.16
C VAL A 279 -13.74 17.92 8.51
N VAL A 280 -13.62 18.29 9.79
CA VAL A 280 -12.51 19.13 10.27
C VAL A 280 -11.16 18.44 10.05
N VAL A 281 -11.07 17.14 10.34
CA VAL A 281 -9.85 16.34 10.10
C VAL A 281 -9.53 16.29 8.60
N LEU A 282 -10.51 16.07 7.74
CA LEU A 282 -10.33 16.06 6.28
C LEU A 282 -9.89 17.43 5.74
N LEU A 283 -10.44 18.52 6.26
CA LEU A 283 -10.01 19.89 5.93
C LEU A 283 -8.56 20.13 6.35
N ALA A 284 -8.19 19.75 7.58
CA ALA A 284 -6.82 19.86 8.08
C ALA A 284 -5.84 19.05 7.22
N PHE A 285 -6.22 17.82 6.85
CA PHE A 285 -5.45 16.96 5.96
C PHE A 285 -5.29 17.57 4.56
N SER A 286 -6.35 18.19 4.03
CA SER A 286 -6.31 18.89 2.74
C SER A 286 -5.32 20.06 2.77
N VAL A 287 -5.35 20.88 3.83
CA VAL A 287 -4.39 21.98 4.04
C VAL A 287 -2.96 21.44 4.15
N PHE A 288 -2.76 20.33 4.86
CA PHE A 288 -1.47 19.67 4.98
C PHE A 288 -0.94 19.18 3.62
N ILE A 289 -1.78 18.56 2.78
CA ILE A 289 -1.42 18.16 1.41
C ILE A 289 -1.00 19.39 0.59
N LEU A 290 -1.75 20.50 0.66
CA LEU A 290 -1.41 21.72 -0.07
C LEU A 290 -0.07 22.31 0.36
N PHE A 291 0.22 22.31 1.67
CA PHE A 291 1.52 22.71 2.20
C PHE A 291 2.63 21.79 1.69
N PHE A 292 2.40 20.48 1.72
CA PHE A 292 3.35 19.48 1.24
C PHE A 292 3.67 19.63 -0.25
N ILE A 293 2.65 19.76 -1.11
CA ILE A 293 2.82 20.00 -2.55
C ILE A 293 3.61 21.30 -2.80
N ARG A 294 3.29 22.38 -2.07
CA ARG A 294 4.02 23.64 -2.21
C ARG A 294 5.51 23.47 -1.86
N ALA A 295 5.79 22.86 -0.71
CA ALA A 295 7.15 22.72 -0.20
C ALA A 295 8.00 21.73 -1.02
N LYS A 296 7.40 20.61 -1.46
CA LYS A 296 8.12 19.51 -2.12
C LYS A 296 8.06 19.52 -3.64
N LEU A 297 7.20 20.32 -4.27
CA LEU A 297 7.05 20.32 -5.73
C LEU A 297 7.16 21.71 -6.34
N ILE A 298 6.38 22.68 -5.85
CA ILE A 298 6.32 24.02 -6.46
C ILE A 298 7.61 24.82 -6.21
N VAL A 299 8.11 24.88 -4.97
CA VAL A 299 9.31 25.65 -4.64
C VAL A 299 10.56 25.12 -5.36
N PRO A 300 10.85 23.80 -5.36
CA PRO A 300 11.97 23.24 -6.11
C PRO A 300 11.93 23.54 -7.62
N MET A 301 10.76 23.42 -8.26
CA MET A 301 10.58 23.73 -9.68
C MET A 301 10.87 25.20 -10.01
N ARG A 302 10.44 26.12 -9.13
CA ARG A 302 10.76 27.54 -9.28
C ARG A 302 12.27 27.79 -9.19
N LEU A 303 12.94 27.13 -8.25
CA LEU A 303 14.38 27.25 -8.06
C LEU A 303 15.18 26.76 -9.28
N LEU A 304 14.76 25.65 -9.89
CA LEU A 304 15.34 25.14 -11.14
C LEU A 304 15.20 26.15 -12.29
N THR A 305 14.04 26.80 -12.39
CA THR A 305 13.76 27.80 -13.43
C THR A 305 14.69 29.02 -13.26
N GLU A 306 14.78 29.55 -12.04
CA GLU A 306 15.68 30.69 -11.72
C GLU A 306 17.15 30.35 -11.99
N ARG A 307 17.58 29.11 -11.70
CA ARG A 307 18.96 28.66 -11.96
C ARG A 307 19.27 28.46 -13.45
N SER A 308 18.31 27.97 -14.22
CA SER A 308 18.45 27.87 -15.67
C SER A 308 18.66 29.23 -16.32
N GLU A 309 17.99 30.27 -15.81
CA GLU A 309 18.15 31.64 -16.29
C GLU A 309 19.53 32.20 -15.95
N MET A 310 20.05 31.94 -14.75
CA MET A 310 21.43 32.31 -14.36
C MET A 310 22.50 31.67 -15.25
N ILE A 311 22.35 30.38 -15.59
CA ILE A 311 23.29 29.68 -16.49
C ILE A 311 23.31 30.34 -17.87
N SER A 312 22.16 30.77 -18.39
CA SER A 312 22.10 31.48 -19.68
C SER A 312 22.84 32.83 -19.69
N GLN A 313 23.11 33.39 -18.51
CA GLN A 313 23.85 34.64 -18.31
C GLN A 313 25.33 34.39 -17.99
N GLY A 314 25.83 33.15 -18.08
CA GLY A 314 27.22 32.80 -17.79
C GLY A 314 27.57 32.67 -16.30
N MET A 315 26.56 32.57 -15.42
CA MET A 315 26.77 32.36 -13.98
C MET A 315 26.57 30.89 -13.60
N PHE A 316 27.66 30.18 -13.30
CA PHE A 316 27.65 28.76 -12.96
C PHE A 316 27.72 28.54 -11.44
N ILE A 317 26.55 28.48 -10.77
CA ILE A 317 26.44 28.28 -9.32
C ILE A 317 25.85 26.89 -9.03
N GLN A 318 26.55 26.08 -8.23
CA GLN A 318 26.10 24.76 -7.80
C GLN A 318 24.86 24.80 -6.91
N PHE A 319 24.03 23.76 -7.00
CA PHE A 319 22.86 23.58 -6.13
C PHE A 319 23.32 23.14 -4.74
N LYS A 320 22.70 23.66 -3.68
CA LYS A 320 22.98 23.18 -2.32
C LYS A 320 22.31 21.81 -2.11
N ASP A 321 22.92 20.93 -1.31
CA ASP A 321 22.32 19.63 -1.00
C ASP A 321 20.95 19.75 -0.31
N SER A 322 20.72 20.81 0.46
CA SER A 322 19.42 21.12 1.06
C SER A 322 18.33 21.38 0.01
N GLU A 323 18.69 21.80 -1.20
CA GLU A 323 17.79 22.07 -2.32
C GLU A 323 17.42 20.77 -3.07
N LYS A 324 18.24 19.71 -2.94
CA LYS A 324 18.05 18.39 -3.57
C LYS A 324 17.26 17.38 -2.70
N GLY A 325 16.76 17.83 -1.55
CA GLY A 325 15.96 17.05 -0.59
C GLY A 325 14.51 16.79 -1.02
N VAL A 326 14.32 16.26 -2.23
CA VAL A 326 13.02 16.13 -2.93
C VAL A 326 12.83 14.72 -3.51
N PHE A 327 11.71 14.45 -4.17
CA PHE A 327 11.41 13.24 -4.94
C PHE A 327 12.59 12.80 -5.82
N LYS A 328 12.73 11.48 -6.02
CA LYS A 328 13.86 10.88 -6.75
C LYS A 328 13.97 11.40 -8.19
N GLU A 329 12.85 11.58 -8.86
CA GLU A 329 12.73 12.10 -10.21
C GLU A 329 13.28 13.52 -10.29
N LEU A 330 12.89 14.37 -9.33
CA LEU A 330 13.35 15.75 -9.27
C LEU A 330 14.83 15.83 -8.92
N ARG A 331 15.33 14.96 -8.03
CA ARG A 331 16.76 14.84 -7.74
C ARG A 331 17.56 14.45 -8.99
N THR A 332 17.06 13.48 -9.74
CA THR A 332 17.67 13.07 -11.02
C THR A 332 17.74 14.23 -12.00
N LEU A 333 16.71 15.08 -12.02
CA LEU A 333 16.69 16.31 -12.83
C LEU A 333 17.74 17.33 -12.35
N TYR A 334 17.86 17.56 -11.03
CA TYR A 334 18.92 18.40 -10.46
C TYR A 334 20.31 17.90 -10.83
N ASP A 335 20.58 16.61 -10.67
CA ASP A 335 21.88 16.00 -10.98
C ASP A 335 22.19 16.10 -12.48
N SER A 336 21.18 15.95 -13.34
CA SER A 336 21.31 16.12 -14.79
C SER A 336 21.62 17.57 -15.16
N PHE A 337 20.94 18.53 -14.54
CA PHE A 337 21.19 19.97 -14.74
C PHE A 337 22.58 20.37 -14.26
N GLU A 338 23.03 19.83 -13.14
CA GLU A 338 24.37 20.08 -12.59
C GLU A 338 25.46 19.48 -13.48
N LYS A 339 25.28 18.26 -13.98
CA LYS A 339 26.17 17.67 -15.00
C LYS A 339 26.24 18.53 -16.26
N MET A 340 25.10 19.03 -16.73
CA MET A 340 25.04 19.92 -17.89
C MET A 340 25.81 21.21 -17.63
N MET A 341 25.59 21.86 -16.49
CA MET A 341 26.30 23.07 -16.07
C MET A 341 27.82 22.87 -16.06
N ILE A 342 28.30 21.82 -15.37
CA ILE A 342 29.73 21.48 -15.28
C ILE A 342 30.31 21.21 -16.68
N THR A 343 29.55 20.53 -17.55
CA THR A 343 30.00 20.22 -18.92
C THR A 343 30.13 21.49 -19.76
N ILE A 344 29.22 22.45 -19.63
CA ILE A 344 29.28 23.73 -20.35
C ILE A 344 30.47 24.56 -19.88
N ASP A 345 30.64 24.73 -18.56
CA ASP A 345 31.77 25.46 -17.97
C ASP A 345 33.12 24.85 -18.39
N ARG A 346 33.22 23.51 -18.36
CA ARG A 346 34.42 22.80 -18.81
C ARG A 346 34.71 23.02 -20.29
N ARG A 347 33.68 23.00 -21.16
CA ARG A 347 33.86 23.24 -22.61
C ARG A 347 34.30 24.67 -22.91
N GLU A 348 33.74 25.67 -22.23
CA GLU A 348 34.16 27.07 -22.39
C GLU A 348 35.62 27.24 -21.96
N LYS A 349 36.01 26.62 -20.83
CA LYS A 349 37.39 26.66 -20.35
C LYS A 349 38.36 25.92 -21.30
N GLU A 350 38.00 24.72 -21.75
CA GLU A 350 38.80 23.95 -22.72
C GLU A 350 39.01 24.73 -24.04
N LEU A 351 37.99 25.43 -24.53
CA LEU A 351 38.09 26.26 -25.72
C LEU A 351 39.08 27.42 -25.52
N ARG A 352 38.98 28.10 -24.38
CA ARG A 352 39.88 29.21 -24.03
C ARG A 352 41.32 28.75 -23.83
N ASP A 353 41.54 27.67 -23.09
CA ASP A 353 42.87 27.11 -22.84
C ASP A 353 43.51 26.63 -24.16
N LYS A 354 42.73 26.08 -25.09
CA LYS A 354 43.20 25.68 -26.41
C LYS A 354 43.60 26.87 -27.28
N GLU A 355 42.86 27.98 -27.22
CA GLU A 355 43.18 29.21 -27.94
C GLU A 355 44.48 29.85 -27.41
N GLU A 356 44.64 29.94 -26.09
CA GLU A 356 45.86 30.44 -25.44
C GLU A 356 47.08 29.52 -25.73
N TYR A 357 46.89 28.19 -25.72
CA TYR A 357 47.93 27.23 -26.09
C TYR A 357 48.42 27.38 -27.53
N LEU A 358 47.49 27.48 -28.51
CA LEU A 358 47.86 27.63 -29.92
C LEU A 358 48.63 28.93 -30.16
N ARG A 359 48.26 30.03 -29.51
CA ARG A 359 49.01 31.31 -29.59
C ARG A 359 50.41 31.18 -29.00
N SER A 360 50.55 30.50 -27.86
CA SER A 360 51.85 30.25 -27.22
C SER A 360 52.77 29.40 -28.10
N VAL A 361 52.27 28.33 -28.72
CA VAL A 361 53.05 27.50 -29.66
C VAL A 361 53.52 28.32 -30.86
N PHE A 362 52.62 29.11 -31.46
CA PHE A 362 52.94 29.98 -32.60
C PHE A 362 54.09 30.94 -32.27
N ASP A 363 54.07 31.56 -31.08
CA ASP A 363 55.05 32.56 -30.64
C ASP A 363 56.31 31.99 -29.97
N SER A 364 56.33 30.71 -29.58
CA SER A 364 57.45 30.08 -28.83
C SER A 364 58.75 29.89 -29.62
N THR A 365 58.68 29.88 -30.95
CA THR A 365 59.84 29.60 -31.82
C THR A 365 60.58 30.91 -32.14
N THR A 366 61.64 31.23 -31.39
CA THR A 366 62.41 32.47 -31.56
C THR A 366 63.52 32.37 -32.62
N THR A 367 63.98 31.15 -32.92
CA THR A 367 65.01 30.84 -33.92
C THR A 367 64.42 30.45 -35.28
N THR A 368 63.09 30.40 -35.39
CA THR A 368 62.37 30.05 -36.62
C THR A 368 61.26 31.05 -36.87
N GLY A 369 61.26 31.67 -38.04
CA GLY A 369 60.26 32.66 -38.43
C GLY A 369 59.08 31.95 -39.07
N ILE A 370 57.90 32.07 -38.47
CA ILE A 370 56.64 31.58 -39.02
C ILE A 370 55.82 32.77 -39.49
N LEU A 371 55.41 32.71 -40.75
CA LEU A 371 54.59 33.70 -41.45
C LEU A 371 53.34 33.00 -42.01
N ILE A 372 52.18 33.63 -41.90
CA ILE A 372 50.97 33.25 -42.64
C ILE A 372 50.78 34.29 -43.72
N ILE A 373 50.67 33.88 -44.98
CA ILE A 373 50.59 34.77 -46.13
C ILE A 373 49.32 34.53 -46.95
N SER A 374 48.85 35.57 -47.64
CA SER A 374 47.64 35.53 -48.47
C SER A 374 47.82 34.72 -49.75
N MET A 375 46.71 34.50 -50.47
CA MET A 375 46.64 33.69 -51.70
C MET A 375 46.84 34.49 -52.99
N ASP A 376 47.09 35.79 -52.87
CA ASP A 376 47.17 36.76 -53.97
C ASP A 376 48.45 36.57 -54.80
N ASP A 377 48.45 37.08 -56.04
CA ASP A 377 49.63 37.01 -56.93
C ASP A 377 50.87 37.70 -56.34
N GLU A 378 50.63 38.74 -55.52
CA GLU A 378 51.60 39.34 -54.60
C GLU A 378 51.18 39.03 -53.16
N PRO A 379 51.72 37.95 -52.53
CA PRO A 379 51.30 37.56 -51.20
C PRO A 379 51.69 38.61 -50.17
N ILE A 380 50.71 38.97 -49.33
CA ILE A 380 50.94 39.81 -48.15
C ILE A 380 50.95 38.96 -46.88
N ILE A 381 51.70 39.41 -45.88
CA ILE A 381 51.75 38.73 -44.58
C ILE A 381 50.47 39.05 -43.79
N MET A 382 49.71 38.00 -43.45
CA MET A 382 48.46 38.06 -42.71
C MET A 382 48.64 37.87 -41.19
N ASP A 383 49.60 37.04 -40.79
CA ASP A 383 50.01 36.87 -39.38
C ASP A 383 51.49 36.48 -39.34
N ALA A 384 52.17 36.75 -38.23
CA ALA A 384 53.58 36.44 -38.05
C ALA A 384 53.87 36.14 -36.58
N ASN A 385 54.81 35.23 -36.33
CA ASN A 385 55.26 34.95 -34.96
C ASN A 385 56.42 35.84 -34.50
N VAL A 386 56.72 35.80 -33.20
CA VAL A 386 57.86 36.52 -32.60
C VAL A 386 59.20 36.16 -33.25
N GLY A 387 59.41 34.90 -33.65
CA GLY A 387 60.62 34.45 -34.36
C GLY A 387 60.87 35.19 -35.67
N THR A 388 59.82 35.48 -36.43
CA THR A 388 59.92 36.26 -37.67
C THR A 388 60.43 37.67 -37.38
N GLN A 389 59.91 38.31 -36.33
CA GLN A 389 60.39 39.61 -35.89
C GLN A 389 61.89 39.58 -35.53
N ILE A 390 62.36 38.54 -34.85
CA ILE A 390 63.77 38.40 -34.45
C ILE A 390 64.68 38.15 -35.66
N ILE A 391 64.30 37.21 -36.53
CA ILE A 391 65.11 36.80 -37.70
C ILE A 391 65.24 37.93 -38.71
N PHE A 392 64.12 38.58 -39.05
CA PHE A 392 64.09 39.62 -40.08
C PHE A 392 64.29 41.03 -39.52
N GLY A 393 64.18 41.25 -38.21
CA GLY A 393 64.42 42.54 -37.56
C GLY A 393 63.30 43.57 -37.70
N TYR A 394 62.10 43.15 -38.12
CA TYR A 394 60.89 43.98 -38.20
C TYR A 394 60.05 43.86 -36.93
N LYS A 395 59.25 44.87 -36.58
CA LYS A 395 58.22 44.71 -35.53
C LYS A 395 57.03 43.92 -36.09
N LEU A 396 56.37 43.11 -35.27
CA LEU A 396 55.15 42.36 -35.66
C LEU A 396 54.09 43.23 -36.35
N SER A 397 53.80 44.42 -35.82
CA SER A 397 52.85 45.36 -36.44
C SER A 397 53.29 45.93 -37.79
N GLU A 398 54.59 45.90 -38.09
CA GLU A 398 55.15 46.33 -39.38
C GLU A 398 55.18 45.19 -40.40
N LEU A 399 55.13 43.94 -39.94
CA LEU A 399 55.09 42.75 -40.78
C LEU A 399 53.69 42.53 -41.37
N LEU A 400 52.63 42.81 -40.61
CA LEU A 400 51.25 42.63 -41.08
C LEU A 400 50.93 43.57 -42.25
N GLY A 401 50.53 42.99 -43.39
CA GLY A 401 50.25 43.70 -44.64
C GLY A 401 51.49 43.99 -45.50
N LEU A 402 52.69 43.61 -45.05
CA LEU A 402 53.91 43.78 -45.85
C LEU A 402 53.95 42.74 -46.99
N PRO A 403 54.25 43.12 -48.24
CA PRO A 403 54.46 42.19 -49.34
C PRO A 403 55.68 41.29 -49.09
N THR A 404 55.56 39.99 -49.32
CA THR A 404 56.64 39.02 -49.06
C THR A 404 57.89 39.26 -49.92
N ALA A 405 57.74 39.92 -51.07
CA ALA A 405 58.85 40.31 -51.94
C ALA A 405 59.87 41.23 -51.23
N ALA A 406 59.46 41.97 -50.20
CA ALA A 406 60.35 42.84 -49.44
C ALA A 406 61.38 42.09 -48.57
N LEU A 407 61.23 40.78 -48.39
CA LEU A 407 62.11 39.95 -47.56
C LEU A 407 63.17 39.18 -48.36
N ILE A 408 63.19 39.31 -49.69
CA ILE A 408 64.04 38.54 -50.61
C ILE A 408 65.04 39.46 -51.32
N LYS A 409 66.28 38.99 -51.52
CA LYS A 409 67.43 39.78 -51.98
C LYS A 409 67.34 40.27 -53.43
N GLU A 410 66.68 39.50 -54.29
CA GLU A 410 66.40 39.86 -55.68
C GLU A 410 64.88 39.97 -55.85
N LEU A 411 64.40 40.86 -56.74
CA LEU A 411 62.99 40.94 -57.17
C LEU A 411 62.60 39.68 -57.96
N GLY A 412 62.77 38.52 -57.32
CA GLY A 412 62.60 37.19 -57.87
C GLY A 412 61.35 36.56 -57.26
N ASN A 413 60.54 35.97 -58.12
CA ASN A 413 59.31 35.28 -57.78
C ASN A 413 59.53 33.97 -56.98
N GLU A 414 60.70 33.71 -56.39
CA GLU A 414 61.05 32.40 -55.83
C GLU A 414 60.08 31.93 -54.74
N LEU A 415 59.65 32.83 -53.84
CA LEU A 415 58.64 32.48 -52.81
C LEU A 415 57.24 32.31 -53.42
N SER A 416 56.89 33.11 -54.44
CA SER A 416 55.62 32.97 -55.18
C SER A 416 55.58 31.67 -55.99
N GLU A 417 56.72 31.25 -56.56
CA GLU A 417 56.90 29.97 -57.23
C GLU A 417 56.80 28.81 -56.24
N MET A 418 57.41 28.92 -55.06
CA MET A 418 57.23 27.93 -54.00
C MET A 418 55.77 27.81 -53.55
N CYS A 419 55.04 28.93 -53.44
CA CYS A 419 53.60 28.91 -53.15
C CYS A 419 52.81 28.23 -54.28
N LYS A 420 53.10 28.52 -55.55
CA LYS A 420 52.46 27.89 -56.72
C LYS A 420 52.77 26.40 -56.82
N GLU A 421 54.01 26.03 -56.57
CA GLU A 421 54.50 24.64 -56.58
C GLU A 421 53.84 23.84 -55.45
N SER A 422 53.83 24.39 -54.22
CA SER A 422 53.20 23.76 -53.06
C SER A 422 51.68 23.66 -53.21
N ARG A 423 51.03 24.66 -53.83
CA ARG A 423 49.60 24.60 -54.19
C ARG A 423 49.29 23.50 -55.21
N ARG A 424 50.21 23.20 -56.13
CA ARG A 424 49.99 22.18 -57.17
C ARG A 424 50.22 20.77 -56.64
N THR A 425 51.13 20.61 -55.69
CA THR A 425 51.57 19.30 -55.20
C THR A 425 50.91 18.89 -53.89
N ASP A 426 50.30 19.84 -53.14
CA ASP A 426 49.81 19.65 -51.76
C ASP A 426 50.91 19.16 -50.80
N VAL A 427 52.18 19.41 -51.12
CA VAL A 427 53.34 19.02 -50.32
C VAL A 427 54.12 20.28 -49.93
N MET A 428 54.79 20.21 -48.77
CA MET A 428 55.69 21.26 -48.31
C MET A 428 56.84 21.43 -49.29
N VAL A 429 57.02 22.64 -49.81
CA VAL A 429 58.13 23.00 -50.69
C VAL A 429 59.18 23.71 -49.86
N THR A 430 60.36 23.11 -49.75
CA THR A 430 61.50 23.68 -49.02
C THR A 430 62.60 24.04 -49.99
N LYS A 431 63.08 25.29 -49.93
CA LYS A 431 64.24 25.76 -50.68
C LYS A 431 65.14 26.58 -49.77
N GLN A 432 66.43 26.52 -50.05
CA GLN A 432 67.38 27.45 -49.47
C GLN A 432 67.33 28.74 -50.29
N LEU A 433 67.03 29.85 -49.64
CA LEU A 433 66.88 31.18 -50.22
C LEU A 433 67.89 32.14 -49.58
N GLU A 434 68.30 33.17 -50.31
CA GLU A 434 68.97 34.33 -49.70
C GLU A 434 67.95 35.41 -49.39
N MET A 435 67.74 35.65 -48.10
CA MET A 435 66.79 36.63 -47.60
C MET A 435 67.49 37.86 -47.02
N VAL A 436 66.75 38.96 -46.92
CA VAL A 436 67.25 40.26 -46.46
C VAL A 436 66.58 40.64 -45.15
N LYS A 437 67.39 40.98 -44.15
CA LYS A 437 66.91 41.56 -42.89
C LYS A 437 66.55 43.05 -43.09
N LYS A 438 65.77 43.65 -42.17
CA LYS A 438 65.41 45.09 -42.20
C LYS A 438 66.61 46.03 -42.32
N ASN A 439 67.78 45.62 -41.83
CA ASN A 439 69.03 46.39 -41.89
C ASN A 439 69.81 46.20 -43.21
N GLY A 440 69.29 45.43 -44.17
CA GLY A 440 69.92 45.18 -45.47
C GLY A 440 70.92 44.01 -45.50
N LEU A 441 71.10 43.25 -44.41
CA LEU A 441 72.02 42.11 -44.36
C LEU A 441 71.42 40.86 -45.01
N ASN A 442 72.18 40.23 -45.91
CA ASN A 442 71.82 38.97 -46.55
C ASN A 442 72.24 37.77 -45.70
N PHE A 443 71.42 36.74 -45.65
CA PHE A 443 71.71 35.51 -44.92
C PHE A 443 71.02 34.29 -45.56
N PRO A 444 71.62 33.09 -45.46
CA PRO A 444 71.04 31.89 -46.01
C PRO A 444 69.89 31.42 -45.11
N VAL A 445 68.69 31.38 -45.68
CA VAL A 445 67.47 30.90 -45.02
C VAL A 445 67.01 29.63 -45.68
N LEU A 446 66.84 28.57 -44.89
CA LEU A 446 66.02 27.44 -45.32
C LEU A 446 64.56 27.83 -45.13
N CYS A 447 63.86 28.10 -46.23
CA CYS A 447 62.45 28.47 -46.24
C CYS A 447 61.59 27.29 -46.68
N SER A 448 60.51 27.02 -45.96
CA SER A 448 59.53 25.99 -46.29
C SER A 448 58.14 26.60 -46.40
N VAL A 449 57.41 26.29 -47.45
CA VAL A 449 56.05 26.78 -47.71
C VAL A 449 55.07 25.61 -47.77
N TYR A 450 53.91 25.76 -47.13
CA TYR A 450 52.84 24.76 -47.12
C TYR A 450 51.45 25.42 -47.20
N PRO A 451 50.48 24.88 -47.97
CA PRO A 451 49.13 25.40 -48.06
C PRO A 451 48.32 25.17 -46.76
N LEU A 452 47.66 26.22 -46.28
CA LEU A 452 46.75 26.16 -45.15
C LEU A 452 45.33 25.85 -45.64
N PHE A 453 44.77 24.70 -45.26
CA PHE A 453 43.42 24.29 -45.67
C PHE A 453 42.36 24.72 -44.65
N GLY A 454 41.26 25.30 -45.13
CA GLY A 454 40.06 25.56 -44.34
C GLY A 454 39.22 24.29 -44.11
N SER A 455 38.19 24.40 -43.26
CA SER A 455 37.27 23.29 -42.91
C SER A 455 36.47 22.72 -44.09
N ASN A 456 36.42 23.44 -45.20
CA ASN A 456 35.77 23.10 -46.46
C ASN A 456 36.76 22.58 -47.52
N GLY A 457 38.01 22.26 -47.14
CA GLY A 457 39.04 21.70 -48.03
C GLY A 457 39.65 22.69 -49.02
N HIS A 458 39.27 23.97 -48.97
CA HIS A 458 39.85 25.02 -49.81
C HIS A 458 41.06 25.64 -49.12
N ILE A 459 42.08 26.01 -49.90
CA ILE A 459 43.27 26.67 -49.38
C ILE A 459 42.94 28.12 -49.01
N GLN A 460 43.17 28.49 -47.75
CA GLN A 460 42.88 29.82 -47.18
C GLN A 460 44.10 30.74 -47.16
N GLY A 461 45.31 30.19 -47.32
CA GLY A 461 46.58 30.92 -47.28
C GLY A 461 47.75 29.95 -47.36
N PHE A 462 48.96 30.45 -47.15
CA PHE A 462 50.15 29.60 -46.97
C PHE A 462 50.81 29.88 -45.63
N ILE A 463 51.38 28.85 -45.03
CA ILE A 463 52.31 29.00 -43.91
C ILE A 463 53.74 28.90 -44.46
N CYS A 464 54.58 29.88 -44.10
CA CYS A 464 55.99 29.92 -44.47
C CYS A 464 56.84 29.83 -43.20
N VAL A 465 57.82 28.92 -43.20
CA VAL A 465 58.73 28.66 -42.09
C VAL A 465 60.15 28.96 -42.54
N CYS A 466 60.84 29.86 -41.86
CA CYS A 466 62.16 30.37 -42.22
C CYS A 466 63.18 30.07 -41.13
N ILE A 467 64.26 29.35 -41.45
CA ILE A 467 65.34 28.98 -40.52
C ILE A 467 66.68 29.52 -41.04
N ASP A 468 67.40 30.29 -40.22
CA ASP A 468 68.78 30.72 -40.50
C ASP A 468 69.74 29.52 -40.33
N ILE A 469 70.42 29.09 -41.40
CA ILE A 469 71.24 27.84 -41.41
C ILE A 469 72.76 28.09 -41.39
N THR A 470 73.19 29.27 -40.94
CA THR A 470 74.59 29.70 -40.98
C THR A 470 75.58 28.79 -40.21
N GLU A 471 75.13 28.06 -39.17
CA GLU A 471 76.01 27.30 -38.26
C GLU A 471 76.06 25.77 -38.53
N ILE A 472 75.07 25.21 -39.22
CA ILE A 472 74.85 23.75 -39.39
C ILE A 472 75.84 23.12 -40.39
N THR A 473 76.19 23.84 -41.45
CA THR A 473 77.05 23.34 -42.54
C THR A 473 78.51 23.10 -42.13
N ARG A 474 78.96 23.58 -40.96
CA ARG A 474 80.37 23.51 -40.53
C ARG A 474 80.75 22.29 -39.69
N VAL A 475 79.80 21.54 -39.12
CA VAL A 475 80.06 20.57 -38.01
C VAL A 475 79.82 19.09 -38.41
N GLN A 476 79.20 18.80 -39.55
CA GLN A 476 78.69 17.46 -39.87
C GLN A 476 79.74 16.42 -40.34
N SER A 477 80.86 16.80 -40.96
CA SER A 477 81.66 15.82 -41.73
C SER A 477 82.70 14.99 -40.95
N GLU A 478 83.06 15.33 -39.71
CA GLU A 478 84.17 14.66 -38.99
C GLU A 478 83.72 13.62 -37.94
N LEU A 479 82.44 13.56 -37.60
CA LEU A 479 81.95 12.80 -36.43
C LEU A 479 81.28 11.44 -36.77
N GLU A 480 81.04 11.15 -38.05
CA GLU A 480 80.12 10.08 -38.48
C GLU A 480 80.69 8.65 -38.42
N SER A 481 81.98 8.43 -38.71
CA SER A 481 82.51 7.07 -38.97
C SER A 481 82.83 6.22 -37.72
N GLU A 482 83.16 6.83 -36.58
CA GLU A 482 83.57 6.09 -35.36
C GLU A 482 82.38 5.83 -34.42
N LYS A 483 81.34 6.67 -34.47
CA LYS A 483 80.12 6.50 -33.69
C LYS A 483 79.31 5.27 -34.08
N GLU A 484 79.22 4.97 -35.38
CA GLU A 484 78.22 4.04 -35.91
C GLU A 484 78.32 2.61 -35.32
N ARG A 485 79.53 2.12 -35.07
CA ARG A 485 79.78 0.77 -34.54
C ARG A 485 79.50 0.63 -33.04
N LEU A 486 79.77 1.67 -32.24
CA LEU A 486 79.47 1.66 -30.80
C LEU A 486 77.97 1.86 -30.54
N ASP A 487 77.29 2.60 -31.43
CA ASP A 487 75.87 2.92 -31.34
C ASP A 487 74.96 1.69 -31.56
N VAL A 488 75.29 0.80 -32.53
CA VAL A 488 74.46 -0.39 -32.83
C VAL A 488 74.34 -1.36 -31.65
N THR A 489 75.41 -1.55 -30.85
CA THR A 489 75.39 -2.51 -29.74
C THR A 489 74.58 -1.97 -28.55
N LEU A 490 74.79 -0.70 -28.20
CA LEU A 490 74.08 -0.04 -27.10
C LEU A 490 72.58 0.16 -27.40
N ARG A 491 72.20 0.31 -28.68
CA ARG A 491 70.80 0.42 -29.13
C ARG A 491 69.96 -0.85 -28.96
N SER A 492 70.57 -2.03 -28.89
CA SER A 492 69.85 -3.31 -28.88
C SER A 492 69.38 -3.78 -27.48
N ILE A 493 69.81 -3.11 -26.41
CA ILE A 493 69.46 -3.45 -25.02
C ILE A 493 68.25 -2.63 -24.56
N GLY A 494 67.15 -3.30 -24.16
CA GLY A 494 65.89 -2.65 -23.74
C GLY A 494 65.87 -2.08 -22.31
N GLU A 495 66.97 -2.21 -21.56
CA GLU A 495 67.16 -1.61 -20.23
C GLU A 495 68.00 -0.33 -20.34
N GLY A 496 67.73 0.65 -19.47
CA GLY A 496 68.52 1.87 -19.40
C GLY A 496 69.88 1.57 -18.78
N VAL A 497 70.96 1.81 -19.52
CA VAL A 497 72.34 1.62 -19.06
C VAL A 497 73.05 2.97 -19.05
N VAL A 498 73.59 3.33 -17.88
CA VAL A 498 74.40 4.53 -17.66
C VAL A 498 75.71 4.11 -17.03
N ALA A 499 76.85 4.54 -17.57
CA ALA A 499 78.15 4.36 -16.95
C ALA A 499 78.71 5.72 -16.49
N ALA A 500 79.39 5.73 -15.35
CA ALA A 500 80.06 6.90 -14.79
C ALA A 500 81.52 6.58 -14.45
N ASP A 501 82.36 7.59 -14.41
CA ASP A 501 83.76 7.47 -13.98
C ASP A 501 83.90 7.33 -12.45
N LYS A 502 85.12 7.14 -11.96
CA LYS A 502 85.44 7.01 -10.53
C LYS A 502 85.07 8.22 -9.65
N PHE A 503 84.70 9.35 -10.25
CA PHE A 503 84.22 10.55 -9.56
C PHE A 503 82.69 10.71 -9.70
N GLY A 504 82.01 9.72 -10.29
CA GLY A 504 80.57 9.70 -10.49
C GLY A 504 80.11 10.54 -11.68
N ARG A 505 80.98 10.97 -12.60
CA ARG A 505 80.55 11.73 -13.79
C ARG A 505 80.15 10.78 -14.90
N ILE A 506 78.99 10.98 -15.50
CA ILE A 506 78.45 10.06 -16.50
C ILE A 506 79.32 10.09 -17.78
N THR A 507 79.81 8.93 -18.20
CA THR A 507 80.67 8.75 -19.37
C THR A 507 79.95 8.04 -20.52
N LEU A 508 78.86 7.31 -20.26
CA LEU A 508 78.12 6.58 -21.28
C LEU A 508 76.63 6.48 -20.91
N VAL A 509 75.77 6.61 -21.91
CA VAL A 509 74.32 6.41 -21.80
C VAL A 509 73.84 5.71 -23.08
N ASN A 510 73.05 4.65 -22.97
CA ASN A 510 72.46 4.00 -24.13
C ASN A 510 71.11 4.62 -24.52
N SER A 511 70.62 4.31 -25.72
CA SER A 511 69.35 4.88 -26.24
C SER A 511 68.13 4.56 -25.38
N SER A 512 68.12 3.40 -24.71
CA SER A 512 67.05 3.05 -23.75
C SER A 512 67.09 3.93 -22.50
N ALA A 513 68.26 4.27 -21.97
CA ALA A 513 68.40 5.21 -20.86
C ALA A 513 68.01 6.64 -21.26
N GLU A 514 68.31 7.09 -22.50
CA GLU A 514 67.85 8.39 -23.00
C GLU A 514 66.31 8.47 -23.05
N ASN A 515 65.69 7.40 -23.54
CA ASN A 515 64.24 7.32 -23.66
C ASN A 515 63.56 7.25 -22.28
N ILE A 516 64.09 6.44 -21.35
CA ILE A 516 63.53 6.29 -20.00
C ILE A 516 63.73 7.56 -19.17
N LEU A 517 64.91 8.22 -19.25
CA LEU A 517 65.17 9.46 -18.51
C LEU A 517 64.47 10.69 -19.12
N GLY A 518 63.92 10.56 -20.34
CA GLY A 518 63.34 11.69 -21.08
C GLY A 518 64.39 12.77 -21.36
N GLN A 519 65.65 12.36 -21.48
CA GLN A 519 66.76 13.28 -21.65
C GLN A 519 67.67 12.67 -22.69
N LYS A 520 67.87 13.40 -23.79
CA LYS A 520 68.88 13.00 -24.77
C LYS A 520 70.26 12.98 -24.10
N TYR A 521 71.06 12.00 -24.47
CA TYR A 521 72.44 11.67 -24.08
C TYR A 521 73.28 12.92 -23.80
N ARG A 522 73.11 13.97 -24.64
CA ARG A 522 73.80 15.27 -24.53
C ARG A 522 73.58 16.02 -23.21
N PHE A 523 72.43 15.85 -22.56
CA PHE A 523 72.10 16.52 -21.30
C PHE A 523 72.52 15.71 -20.07
N ILE A 524 72.85 14.44 -20.27
CA ILE A 524 73.18 13.51 -19.19
C ILE A 524 74.70 13.36 -19.03
N LEU A 525 75.44 13.35 -20.14
CA LEU A 525 76.88 13.16 -20.14
C LEU A 525 77.61 14.20 -19.26
N GLY A 526 78.61 13.76 -18.49
CA GLY A 526 79.50 14.60 -17.69
C GLY A 526 78.92 15.17 -16.39
N HIS A 527 77.59 15.17 -16.24
CA HIS A 527 76.95 15.49 -14.97
C HIS A 527 77.25 14.42 -13.94
N ASN A 528 77.24 14.82 -12.67
CA ASN A 528 77.35 13.83 -11.62
C ASN A 528 76.11 12.94 -11.66
N ILE A 529 76.32 11.63 -11.57
CA ILE A 529 75.26 10.62 -11.56
C ILE A 529 74.22 10.91 -10.48
N ASN A 530 74.61 11.57 -9.38
CA ASN A 530 73.71 11.96 -8.31
C ASN A 530 72.70 13.05 -8.69
N GLU A 531 73.04 13.90 -9.65
CA GLU A 531 72.16 14.98 -10.10
C GLU A 531 71.19 14.50 -11.18
N VAL A 532 71.63 13.54 -12.01
CA VAL A 532 70.83 12.98 -13.11
C VAL A 532 69.93 11.85 -12.62
N LEU A 533 70.46 10.91 -11.83
CA LEU A 533 69.67 9.82 -11.26
C LEU A 533 69.20 10.22 -9.86
N GLN A 534 68.15 11.03 -9.84
CA GLN A 534 67.42 11.34 -8.62
C GLN A 534 66.47 10.19 -8.31
N VAL A 535 66.93 9.32 -7.42
CA VAL A 535 66.28 8.05 -7.11
C VAL A 535 65.84 8.09 -5.67
N TYR A 536 64.54 8.00 -5.46
CA TYR A 536 63.91 8.02 -4.15
C TYR A 536 63.33 6.65 -3.85
N ASP A 537 63.48 6.20 -2.62
CA ASP A 537 62.87 4.98 -2.14
C ASP A 537 61.35 5.00 -2.38
N TYR A 538 60.82 3.90 -2.92
CA TYR A 538 59.42 3.83 -3.36
C TYR A 538 58.42 4.04 -2.21
N GLU A 539 58.73 3.56 -1.00
CA GLU A 539 57.81 3.60 0.15
C GLU A 539 58.07 4.80 1.05
N THR A 540 59.34 5.13 1.29
CA THR A 540 59.73 6.14 2.28
C THR A 540 60.01 7.52 1.68
N GLY A 541 60.16 7.61 0.35
CA GLY A 541 60.47 8.86 -0.36
C GLY A 541 61.84 9.44 -0.04
N LYS A 542 62.66 8.73 0.75
CA LYS A 542 64.03 9.15 1.08
C LYS A 542 64.95 8.96 -0.12
N SER A 543 65.87 9.88 -0.32
CA SER A 543 66.85 9.78 -1.39
C SER A 543 67.74 8.53 -1.19
N LEU A 544 67.78 7.68 -2.21
CA LEU A 544 68.67 6.52 -2.29
C LEU A 544 69.95 6.84 -3.09
N THR A 545 70.05 8.07 -3.61
CA THR A 545 71.12 8.54 -4.50
C THR A 545 72.52 8.31 -3.91
N GLU A 546 72.76 8.64 -2.63
CA GLU A 546 74.08 8.40 -2.00
C GLU A 546 74.42 6.90 -1.85
N ARG A 547 73.40 6.06 -1.63
CA ARG A 547 73.57 4.60 -1.45
C ARG A 547 73.87 3.89 -2.76
N ILE A 548 73.31 4.34 -3.88
CA ILE A 548 73.59 3.75 -5.19
C ILE A 548 74.98 4.16 -5.73
N THR A 549 75.58 5.22 -5.20
CA THR A 549 76.95 5.66 -5.54
C THR A 549 78.05 5.14 -4.63
N ASP A 550 77.73 4.32 -3.63
CA ASP A 550 78.76 3.66 -2.82
C ASP A 550 79.48 2.58 -3.65
N LEU A 551 80.78 2.79 -3.87
CA LEU A 551 81.66 1.93 -4.68
C LEU A 551 82.24 0.74 -3.88
N SER A 552 81.70 0.43 -2.70
CA SER A 552 82.18 -0.68 -1.87
C SER A 552 81.89 -2.06 -2.52
N PRO A 553 82.83 -3.03 -2.47
CA PRO A 553 82.72 -4.32 -3.18
C PRO A 553 81.63 -5.28 -2.64
N LYS A 554 80.76 -4.86 -1.70
CA LYS A 554 79.60 -5.60 -1.18
C LYS A 554 78.24 -5.05 -1.66
N SER A 555 78.22 -4.13 -2.62
CA SER A 555 77.05 -3.29 -2.97
C SER A 555 76.26 -3.69 -4.24
N ASN A 556 76.33 -4.92 -4.73
CA ASN A 556 75.41 -5.36 -5.80
C ASN A 556 74.04 -5.70 -5.22
N ARG A 557 73.12 -4.75 -5.22
CA ARG A 557 71.73 -4.98 -4.84
C ARG A 557 70.77 -4.23 -5.75
N THR A 558 69.67 -4.90 -6.07
CA THR A 558 68.56 -4.35 -6.87
C THR A 558 67.46 -3.90 -5.93
N PHE A 559 66.94 -2.69 -6.14
CA PHE A 559 65.86 -2.14 -5.31
C PHE A 559 64.82 -1.46 -6.18
N ARG A 560 63.58 -1.41 -5.69
CA ARG A 560 62.50 -0.63 -6.33
C ARG A 560 62.62 0.82 -5.88
N ALA A 561 62.56 1.74 -6.83
CA ALA A 561 62.65 3.15 -6.55
C ALA A 561 61.84 4.00 -7.54
N ASN A 562 61.49 5.20 -7.11
CA ASN A 562 60.92 6.22 -7.98
C ASN A 562 62.07 7.07 -8.51
N MET A 563 62.16 7.12 -9.83
CA MET A 563 63.18 7.88 -10.55
C MET A 563 62.51 9.10 -11.18
N VAL A 564 63.09 10.27 -10.95
CA VAL A 564 62.61 11.50 -11.57
C VAL A 564 63.22 11.62 -12.96
N THR A 565 62.36 11.73 -13.95
CA THR A 565 62.67 11.93 -15.37
C THR A 565 62.23 13.33 -15.76
N LYS A 566 62.79 13.86 -16.84
CA LYS A 566 62.52 15.25 -17.25
C LYS A 566 61.23 15.39 -18.05
N ASP A 567 60.92 14.39 -18.90
CA ASP A 567 59.77 14.43 -19.80
C ASP A 567 58.52 13.75 -19.24
N ALA A 568 58.68 12.62 -18.53
CA ALA A 568 57.56 11.83 -18.01
C ALA A 568 57.25 12.10 -16.51
N GLY A 569 57.99 13.03 -15.88
CA GLY A 569 57.88 13.30 -14.45
C GLY A 569 58.49 12.17 -13.62
N VAL A 570 57.75 11.60 -12.67
CA VAL A 570 58.25 10.49 -11.83
C VAL A 570 57.80 9.14 -12.40
N ILE A 571 58.76 8.26 -12.68
CA ILE A 571 58.51 6.88 -13.10
C ILE A 571 58.99 5.90 -12.03
N THR A 572 58.45 4.69 -12.02
CA THR A 572 58.87 3.65 -11.08
C THR A 572 59.79 2.65 -11.78
N VAL A 573 60.98 2.44 -11.22
CA VAL A 573 62.02 1.58 -11.81
C VAL A 573 62.51 0.52 -10.82
N PHE A 574 63.02 -0.58 -11.36
CA PHE A 574 64.03 -1.39 -10.65
C PHE A 574 65.41 -0.90 -11.07
N ILE A 575 66.26 -0.55 -10.10
CA ILE A 575 67.61 -0.06 -10.35
C ILE A 575 68.65 -0.96 -9.68
N THR A 576 69.72 -1.23 -10.41
CA THR A 576 70.93 -1.93 -9.96
C THR A 576 72.14 -1.04 -10.22
N SER A 577 73.03 -0.93 -9.24
CA SER A 577 74.32 -0.24 -9.37
C SER A 577 75.46 -1.24 -9.16
N SER A 578 76.49 -1.17 -9.99
CA SER A 578 77.67 -2.03 -9.92
C SER A 578 78.94 -1.22 -10.23
N ALA A 579 80.01 -1.44 -9.46
CA ALA A 579 81.31 -0.81 -9.74
C ALA A 579 82.01 -1.48 -10.94
N MET A 580 82.61 -0.68 -11.83
CA MET A 580 83.50 -1.14 -12.89
C MET A 580 84.94 -1.12 -12.38
N THR A 581 85.67 -2.21 -12.58
CA THR A 581 87.10 -2.31 -12.26
C THR A 581 87.95 -2.51 -13.51
N ASN A 582 89.20 -2.04 -13.48
CA ASN A 582 90.19 -2.38 -14.49
C ASN A 582 90.76 -3.80 -14.25
N ASN A 583 91.58 -4.28 -15.19
CA ASN A 583 92.22 -5.60 -15.14
C ASN A 583 93.19 -5.80 -13.95
N ARG A 584 93.43 -4.77 -13.13
CA ARG A 584 94.25 -4.81 -11.91
C ARG A 584 93.40 -4.80 -10.63
N GLY A 585 92.07 -4.79 -10.75
CA GLY A 585 91.13 -4.77 -9.63
C GLY A 585 90.85 -3.37 -9.07
N GLU A 586 91.34 -2.31 -9.70
CA GLU A 586 91.08 -0.92 -9.28
C GLU A 586 89.77 -0.42 -9.88
N ILE A 587 88.96 0.26 -9.08
CA ILE A 587 87.68 0.81 -9.53
C ILE A 587 87.93 1.97 -10.50
N ILE A 588 87.44 1.83 -11.73
CA ILE A 588 87.52 2.82 -12.81
C ILE A 588 86.22 3.61 -12.98
N GLY A 589 85.11 3.13 -12.43
CA GLY A 589 83.82 3.79 -12.50
C GLY A 589 82.68 2.93 -11.97
N SER A 590 81.45 3.24 -12.37
CA SER A 590 80.24 2.48 -12.03
C SER A 590 79.29 2.38 -13.21
N VAL A 591 78.52 1.31 -13.28
CA VAL A 591 77.42 1.10 -14.23
C VAL A 591 76.12 0.98 -13.46
N TYR A 592 75.12 1.69 -13.95
CA TYR A 592 73.75 1.72 -13.46
C TYR A 592 72.87 1.13 -14.53
N VAL A 593 72.09 0.12 -14.15
CA VAL A 593 71.08 -0.49 -15.01
C VAL A 593 69.73 -0.27 -14.36
N PHE A 594 68.79 0.31 -15.10
CA PHE A 594 67.43 0.54 -14.61
C PHE A 594 66.38 0.16 -15.66
N ARG A 595 65.32 -0.46 -15.14
CA ARG A 595 64.18 -0.93 -15.94
C ARG A 595 62.90 -0.26 -15.45
N ASP A 596 62.21 0.40 -16.38
CA ASP A 596 60.89 0.98 -16.13
C ASP A 596 59.82 -0.10 -15.93
N ILE A 597 59.05 0.01 -14.84
CA ILE A 597 57.94 -0.88 -14.47
C ILE A 597 56.64 -0.11 -14.25
N THR A 598 56.55 1.15 -14.67
CA THR A 598 55.43 2.06 -14.42
C THR A 598 54.10 1.49 -14.93
N ASP A 599 54.06 0.97 -16.17
CA ASP A 599 52.83 0.41 -16.74
C ASP A 599 52.38 -0.88 -16.02
N ARG A 600 53.35 -1.70 -15.58
CA ARG A 600 53.06 -2.90 -14.78
C ARG A 600 52.41 -2.53 -13.45
N MET A 601 52.88 -1.45 -12.80
CA MET A 601 52.30 -0.93 -11.56
C MET A 601 50.89 -0.36 -11.77
N LYS A 602 50.67 0.38 -12.86
CA LYS A 602 49.34 0.90 -13.22
C LYS A 602 48.34 -0.24 -13.42
N MET A 603 48.74 -1.30 -14.13
CA MET A 603 47.89 -2.50 -14.33
C MET A 603 47.57 -3.22 -13.01
N GLU A 604 48.55 -3.36 -12.11
CA GLU A 604 48.34 -3.97 -10.80
C GLU A 604 47.38 -3.15 -9.93
N GLN A 605 47.52 -1.82 -9.96
CA GLN A 605 46.60 -0.90 -9.26
C GLN A 605 45.18 -0.93 -9.86
N GLU A 606 45.07 -1.04 -11.18
CA GLU A 606 43.78 -1.19 -11.86
C GLU A 606 43.11 -2.54 -11.50
N LEU A 607 43.88 -3.62 -11.37
CA LEU A 607 43.34 -4.90 -10.91
C LEU A 607 42.81 -4.80 -9.47
N ILE A 608 43.52 -4.11 -8.58
CA ILE A 608 43.07 -3.87 -7.20
C ILE A 608 41.78 -3.04 -7.18
N SER A 609 41.70 -1.98 -8.00
CA SER A 609 40.50 -1.13 -8.06
C SER A 609 39.29 -1.88 -8.65
N ARG A 610 39.50 -2.69 -9.70
CA ARG A 610 38.46 -3.56 -10.27
C ARG A 610 37.98 -4.61 -9.27
N LYS A 611 38.88 -5.23 -8.51
CA LYS A 611 38.50 -6.19 -7.45
C LYS A 611 37.62 -5.53 -6.38
N LYS A 612 38.00 -4.33 -5.93
CA LYS A 612 37.20 -3.57 -4.96
C LYS A 612 35.82 -3.20 -5.51
N MET A 613 35.74 -2.78 -6.78
CA MET A 613 34.47 -2.51 -7.45
C MET A 613 33.58 -3.76 -7.53
N LEU A 614 34.15 -4.93 -7.82
CA LEU A 614 33.41 -6.20 -7.81
C LEU A 614 32.88 -6.54 -6.42
N GLU A 615 33.67 -6.36 -5.36
CA GLU A 615 33.23 -6.56 -3.98
C GLU A 615 32.08 -5.61 -3.60
N ASP A 616 32.17 -4.34 -3.99
CA ASP A 616 31.11 -3.34 -3.74
C ASP A 616 29.82 -3.66 -4.52
N ILE A 617 29.93 -4.11 -5.77
CA ILE A 617 28.79 -4.59 -6.58
C ILE A 617 28.17 -5.82 -5.92
N ASN A 618 28.99 -6.78 -5.47
CA ASN A 618 28.48 -8.01 -4.87
C ASN A 618 27.71 -7.72 -3.57
N LYS A 619 28.24 -6.86 -2.70
CA LYS A 619 27.53 -6.36 -1.51
C LYS A 619 26.22 -5.65 -1.86
N SER A 620 26.23 -4.82 -2.92
CA SER A 620 25.00 -4.16 -3.38
C SER A 620 23.99 -5.14 -3.97
N LEU A 621 24.44 -6.22 -4.62
CA LEU A 621 23.59 -7.25 -5.18
C LEU A 621 22.97 -8.10 -4.07
N GLU A 622 23.76 -8.55 -3.10
CA GLU A 622 23.28 -9.25 -1.90
C GLU A 622 22.20 -8.44 -1.19
N LYS A 623 22.42 -7.12 -1.01
CA LYS A 623 21.41 -6.23 -0.43
C LYS A 623 20.12 -6.17 -1.27
N ARG A 624 20.22 -6.04 -2.60
CA ARG A 624 19.04 -6.02 -3.49
C ARG A 624 18.28 -7.35 -3.49
N VAL A 625 19.01 -8.47 -3.49
CA VAL A 625 18.40 -9.80 -3.38
C VAL A 625 17.64 -9.90 -2.07
N GLN A 626 18.23 -9.46 -0.95
CA GLN A 626 17.56 -9.46 0.35
C GLN A 626 16.33 -8.54 0.39
N GLU A 627 16.40 -7.36 -0.23
CA GLU A 627 15.26 -6.43 -0.32
C GLU A 627 14.12 -7.02 -1.18
N GLU A 628 14.43 -7.65 -2.31
CA GLU A 628 13.42 -8.29 -3.16
C GLU A 628 12.85 -9.57 -2.54
N THR A 629 13.63 -10.37 -1.81
CA THR A 629 13.11 -11.55 -1.10
C THR A 629 12.17 -11.15 0.04
N GLU A 630 12.53 -10.14 0.83
CA GLU A 630 11.65 -9.55 1.85
C GLU A 630 10.35 -9.02 1.25
N LYS A 631 10.44 -8.31 0.13
CA LYS A 631 9.27 -7.76 -0.57
C LYS A 631 8.39 -8.86 -1.14
N ARG A 632 8.97 -9.89 -1.75
CA ARG A 632 8.26 -11.06 -2.26
C ARG A 632 7.53 -11.80 -1.13
N ARG A 633 8.20 -12.05 -0.01
CA ARG A 633 7.61 -12.66 1.19
C ARG A 633 6.43 -11.85 1.74
N LYS A 634 6.53 -10.52 1.77
CA LYS A 634 5.42 -9.64 2.17
C LYS A 634 4.25 -9.71 1.20
N ASN A 635 4.51 -9.73 -0.11
CA ASN A 635 3.47 -9.87 -1.12
C ASN A 635 2.77 -11.24 -1.03
N GLU A 636 3.53 -12.32 -0.83
CA GLU A 636 2.98 -13.68 -0.61
C GLU A 636 2.10 -13.71 0.65
N GLN A 637 2.54 -13.11 1.74
CA GLN A 637 1.73 -13.00 2.97
C GLN A 637 0.45 -12.18 2.74
N MET A 638 0.53 -11.09 1.98
CA MET A 638 -0.64 -10.28 1.64
C MET A 638 -1.64 -11.04 0.75
N LEU A 639 -1.13 -11.80 -0.23
CA LEU A 639 -1.95 -12.68 -1.07
C LEU A 639 -2.63 -13.77 -0.25
N PHE A 640 -1.91 -14.35 0.71
CA PHE A 640 -2.46 -15.35 1.62
C PHE A 640 -3.62 -14.79 2.45
N GLU A 641 -3.46 -13.62 3.04
CA GLU A 641 -4.54 -12.94 3.78
C GLU A 641 -5.72 -12.61 2.85
N GLN A 642 -5.47 -12.09 1.65
CA GLN A 642 -6.54 -11.82 0.68
C GLN A 642 -7.30 -13.08 0.26
N ALA A 643 -6.61 -14.19 0.03
CA ALA A 643 -7.21 -15.47 -0.31
C ALA A 643 -8.07 -16.00 0.84
N LYS A 644 -7.58 -15.85 2.08
CA LYS A 644 -8.32 -16.20 3.30
C LYS A 644 -9.59 -15.36 3.42
N PHE A 645 -9.50 -14.04 3.25
CA PHE A 645 -10.67 -13.14 3.28
C PHE A 645 -11.66 -13.44 2.14
N ALA A 646 -11.16 -13.78 0.95
CA ALA A 646 -12.01 -14.16 -0.19
C ALA A 646 -12.78 -15.46 0.08
N ALA A 647 -12.10 -16.49 0.58
CA ALA A 647 -12.74 -17.75 1.00
C ALA A 647 -13.77 -17.50 2.11
N MET A 648 -13.43 -16.62 3.07
CA MET A 648 -14.35 -16.20 4.13
C MET A 648 -15.57 -15.48 3.56
N GLY A 649 -15.43 -14.59 2.57
CA GLY A 649 -16.55 -13.91 1.93
C GLY A 649 -17.52 -14.87 1.23
N GLN A 650 -16.98 -15.87 0.52
CA GLN A 650 -17.80 -16.92 -0.10
C GLN A 650 -18.51 -17.77 0.95
N MET A 651 -17.81 -18.13 2.02
CA MET A 651 -18.42 -18.87 3.14
C MET A 651 -19.48 -18.05 3.86
N ILE A 652 -19.30 -16.74 4.09
CA ILE A 652 -20.31 -15.87 4.72
C ILE A 652 -21.59 -15.84 3.88
N SER A 653 -21.47 -15.79 2.55
CA SER A 653 -22.64 -15.86 1.66
C SER A 653 -23.37 -17.21 1.77
N ALA A 654 -22.62 -18.31 1.84
CA ALA A 654 -23.14 -19.64 2.10
C ALA A 654 -23.80 -19.76 3.49
N ILE A 655 -23.19 -19.20 4.53
CA ILE A 655 -23.72 -19.14 5.91
C ILE A 655 -25.03 -18.39 5.93
N ALA A 656 -25.10 -17.22 5.30
CA ALA A 656 -26.32 -16.43 5.22
C ALA A 656 -27.46 -17.23 4.58
N HIS A 657 -27.15 -18.04 3.55
CA HIS A 657 -28.13 -18.94 2.94
C HIS A 657 -28.51 -20.10 3.88
N GLN A 658 -27.53 -20.73 4.53
CA GLN A 658 -27.74 -21.84 5.47
C GLN A 658 -28.47 -21.43 6.74
N TRP A 659 -28.38 -20.18 7.18
CA TRP A 659 -29.12 -19.65 8.33
C TRP A 659 -30.56 -19.29 7.99
N ARG A 660 -30.81 -18.82 6.75
CA ARG A 660 -32.16 -18.46 6.32
C ARG A 660 -33.08 -19.69 6.31
N GLN A 661 -32.54 -20.87 6.01
CA GLN A 661 -33.30 -22.13 5.98
C GLN A 661 -33.91 -22.55 7.34
N PRO A 662 -33.13 -22.73 8.42
CA PRO A 662 -33.65 -23.06 9.74
C PRO A 662 -34.48 -21.91 10.33
N LEU A 663 -34.15 -20.65 10.02
CA LEU A 663 -34.96 -19.51 10.44
C LEU A 663 -36.36 -19.54 9.81
N ASN A 664 -36.46 -19.89 8.52
CA ASN A 664 -37.74 -20.08 7.84
C ASN A 664 -38.51 -21.28 8.42
N ALA A 665 -37.83 -22.39 8.72
CA ALA A 665 -38.46 -23.54 9.36
C ALA A 665 -38.98 -23.21 10.77
N LEU A 666 -38.21 -22.43 11.54
CA LEU A 666 -38.63 -21.92 12.84
C LEU A 666 -39.81 -20.97 12.73
N ALA A 667 -39.83 -20.10 11.71
CA ALA A 667 -40.96 -19.23 11.42
C ALA A 667 -42.23 -20.02 11.07
N LEU A 668 -42.10 -21.09 10.27
CA LEU A 668 -43.20 -22.00 9.96
C LEU A 668 -43.70 -22.72 11.22
N TYR A 669 -42.81 -23.22 12.06
CA TYR A 669 -43.22 -23.82 13.35
C TYR A 669 -43.98 -22.81 14.21
N VAL A 670 -43.50 -21.57 14.31
CA VAL A 670 -44.18 -20.53 15.11
C VAL A 670 -45.57 -20.20 14.55
N GLN A 671 -45.73 -20.17 13.22
CA GLN A 671 -47.03 -20.00 12.57
C GLN A 671 -47.96 -21.20 12.80
N ASP A 672 -47.43 -22.41 12.72
CA ASP A 672 -48.17 -23.67 12.91
C ASP A 672 -48.78 -23.82 14.32
N ILE A 673 -48.24 -23.12 15.34
CA ILE A 673 -48.86 -23.08 16.66
C ILE A 673 -50.25 -22.42 16.63
N GLU A 674 -50.40 -21.33 15.87
CA GLU A 674 -51.65 -20.58 15.79
C GLU A 674 -52.71 -21.43 15.07
N ASP A 675 -52.33 -22.05 13.94
CA ASP A 675 -53.20 -22.95 13.16
C ASP A 675 -53.59 -24.21 13.96
N ALA A 676 -52.65 -24.82 14.68
CA ALA A 676 -52.90 -25.98 15.52
C ALA A 676 -53.80 -25.64 16.73
N HIS A 677 -53.65 -24.44 17.29
CA HIS A 677 -54.51 -23.97 18.40
C HIS A 677 -55.95 -23.79 17.93
N ASP A 678 -56.13 -23.13 16.78
CA ASP A 678 -57.44 -22.90 16.18
C ASP A 678 -58.14 -24.20 15.76
N SER A 679 -57.35 -25.23 15.43
CA SER A 679 -57.83 -26.59 15.13
C SER A 679 -58.07 -27.45 16.39
N GLY A 680 -57.72 -26.96 17.59
CA GLY A 680 -57.86 -27.68 18.85
C GLY A 680 -56.86 -28.82 19.06
N GLU A 681 -55.76 -28.84 18.30
CA GLU A 681 -54.72 -29.89 18.33
C GLU A 681 -53.60 -29.62 19.34
N VAL A 682 -53.58 -28.43 19.95
CA VAL A 682 -52.54 -28.04 20.92
C VAL A 682 -52.77 -28.71 22.27
N ASP A 683 -51.98 -29.75 22.54
CA ASP A 683 -51.87 -30.38 23.85
C ASP A 683 -50.45 -30.21 24.44
N ARG A 684 -50.25 -30.76 25.65
CA ARG A 684 -48.94 -30.70 26.31
C ARG A 684 -47.84 -31.42 25.52
N ASN A 685 -48.17 -32.51 24.81
CA ASN A 685 -47.19 -33.26 24.04
C ASN A 685 -46.78 -32.49 22.78
N TYR A 686 -47.73 -31.82 22.13
CA TYR A 686 -47.52 -30.91 21.02
C TYR A 686 -46.55 -29.79 21.42
N LEU A 687 -46.83 -29.07 22.51
CA LEU A 687 -45.96 -27.98 22.99
C LEU A 687 -44.53 -28.44 23.34
N VAL A 688 -44.39 -29.63 23.96
CA VAL A 688 -43.06 -30.20 24.25
C VAL A 688 -42.33 -30.58 22.96
N SER A 689 -43.03 -31.17 21.99
CA SER A 689 -42.44 -31.53 20.70
C SER A 689 -42.03 -30.30 19.89
N PHE A 690 -42.86 -29.25 19.87
CA PHE A 690 -42.59 -27.96 19.27
C PHE A 690 -41.34 -27.33 19.87
N ALA A 691 -41.29 -27.21 21.20
CA ALA A 691 -40.14 -26.61 21.89
C ALA A 691 -38.85 -27.42 21.65
N SER A 692 -38.94 -28.75 21.65
CA SER A 692 -37.79 -29.62 21.35
C SER A 692 -37.31 -29.47 19.90
N ASN A 693 -38.23 -29.40 18.93
CA ASN A 693 -37.90 -29.17 17.52
C ASN A 693 -37.28 -27.80 17.29
N ALA A 694 -37.87 -26.75 17.86
CA ALA A 694 -37.36 -25.38 17.78
C ALA A 694 -35.95 -25.26 18.39
N MET A 695 -35.75 -25.83 19.59
CA MET A 695 -34.43 -25.85 20.24
C MET A 695 -33.39 -26.62 19.42
N ARG A 696 -33.75 -27.78 18.84
CA ARG A 696 -32.84 -28.51 17.93
C ARG A 696 -32.40 -27.68 16.73
N LEU A 697 -33.30 -26.88 16.15
CA LEU A 697 -32.97 -25.98 15.04
C LEU A 697 -32.05 -24.84 15.48
N ILE A 698 -32.31 -24.25 16.66
CA ILE A 698 -31.48 -23.19 17.24
C ILE A 698 -30.07 -23.74 17.58
N ASP A 699 -29.99 -24.91 18.19
CA ASP A 699 -28.73 -25.57 18.52
C ASP A 699 -27.94 -25.92 17.25
N HIS A 700 -28.62 -26.42 16.21
CA HIS A 700 -28.01 -26.68 14.91
C HIS A 700 -27.49 -25.40 14.24
N MET A 701 -28.24 -24.30 14.31
CA MET A 701 -27.76 -23.00 13.86
C MET A 701 -26.52 -22.59 14.65
N SER A 702 -26.54 -22.69 15.98
CA SER A 702 -25.40 -22.31 16.83
C SER A 702 -24.16 -23.15 16.56
N SER A 703 -24.30 -24.48 16.44
CA SER A 703 -23.16 -25.37 16.14
C SER A 703 -22.54 -25.02 14.79
N THR A 704 -23.38 -24.72 13.79
CA THR A 704 -22.92 -24.28 12.47
C THR A 704 -22.05 -23.03 12.58
N ILE A 705 -22.43 -22.05 13.40
CA ILE A 705 -21.64 -20.83 13.65
C ILE A 705 -20.29 -21.16 14.27
N ASP A 706 -20.28 -22.04 15.26
CA ASP A 706 -19.07 -22.44 15.96
C ASP A 706 -18.12 -23.22 15.05
N ASP A 707 -18.65 -24.12 14.20
CA ASP A 707 -17.87 -24.85 13.19
C ASP A 707 -17.18 -23.89 12.22
N PHE A 708 -17.90 -22.86 11.74
CA PHE A 708 -17.33 -21.82 10.89
C PHE A 708 -16.31 -20.94 11.62
N ARG A 709 -16.56 -20.58 12.88
CA ARG A 709 -15.63 -19.78 13.68
C ARG A 709 -14.35 -20.55 13.94
N ASN A 710 -14.45 -21.83 14.29
CA ASN A 710 -13.31 -22.70 14.57
C ASN A 710 -12.51 -23.03 13.31
N PHE A 711 -13.16 -23.07 12.15
CA PHE A 711 -12.49 -23.24 10.85
C PHE A 711 -11.43 -22.17 10.55
N PHE A 712 -11.65 -20.91 10.94
CA PHE A 712 -10.73 -19.80 10.66
C PHE A 712 -9.70 -19.52 11.77
N HIS A 713 -9.72 -20.29 12.86
CA HIS A 713 -8.66 -20.22 13.87
C HIS A 713 -7.42 -20.94 13.36
N SER A 714 -6.43 -20.16 12.96
CA SER A 714 -5.12 -20.66 12.53
C SER A 714 -4.33 -21.15 13.74
N ALA A 715 -4.06 -22.45 13.81
CA ALA A 715 -2.95 -22.96 14.59
C ALA A 715 -1.66 -22.56 13.87
N ASN A 716 -0.82 -21.73 14.48
CA ASN A 716 0.46 -21.29 13.90
C ASN A 716 1.54 -22.40 13.89
N SER A 717 1.14 -23.66 14.01
CA SER A 717 2.02 -24.82 14.12
C SER A 717 1.41 -26.02 13.43
N THR A 718 2.26 -26.82 12.79
CA THR A 718 1.89 -28.14 12.29
C THR A 718 1.41 -29.04 13.42
N GLU A 719 0.39 -29.84 13.16
CA GLU A 719 -0.12 -30.87 14.07
C GLU A 719 -0.08 -32.25 13.40
N LYS A 720 0.00 -33.30 14.22
CA LYS A 720 -0.12 -34.68 13.74
C LYS A 720 -1.58 -35.00 13.45
N VAL A 721 -1.90 -35.20 12.18
CA VAL A 721 -3.28 -35.28 11.71
C VAL A 721 -3.47 -36.49 10.81
N ASP A 722 -4.64 -37.14 10.96
CA ASP A 722 -5.13 -38.12 10.00
C ASP A 722 -5.78 -37.40 8.82
N VAL A 723 -5.21 -37.52 7.62
CA VAL A 723 -5.68 -36.76 6.45
C VAL A 723 -7.13 -37.07 6.07
N PRO A 724 -7.61 -38.33 6.08
CA PRO A 724 -9.03 -38.59 5.85
C PRO A 724 -9.96 -37.93 6.86
N SER A 725 -9.60 -37.77 8.14
CA SER A 725 -10.42 -37.02 9.10
C SER A 725 -10.61 -35.57 8.64
N VAL A 726 -9.55 -34.92 8.16
CA VAL A 726 -9.60 -33.55 7.60
C VAL A 726 -10.49 -33.45 6.38
N ILE A 727 -10.46 -34.48 5.51
CA ILE A 727 -11.33 -34.56 4.33
C ILE A 727 -12.80 -34.67 4.74
N LEU A 728 -13.11 -35.53 5.70
CA LEU A 728 -14.47 -35.72 6.21
C LEU A 728 -15.00 -34.45 6.89
N GLU A 729 -14.17 -33.80 7.71
CA GLU A 729 -14.49 -32.50 8.31
C GLU A 729 -14.70 -31.40 7.26
N SER A 730 -13.87 -31.36 6.22
CA SER A 730 -14.04 -30.38 5.13
C SER A 730 -15.32 -30.64 4.33
N LEU A 731 -15.67 -31.91 4.10
CA LEU A 731 -16.90 -32.29 3.42
C LEU A 731 -18.15 -31.96 4.23
N SER A 732 -18.11 -32.02 5.57
CA SER A 732 -19.28 -31.72 6.40
C SER A 732 -19.79 -30.29 6.21
N LEU A 733 -18.88 -29.34 5.93
CA LEU A 733 -19.20 -27.95 5.68
C LEU A 733 -19.93 -27.72 4.34
N VAL A 734 -19.72 -28.58 3.35
CA VAL A 734 -20.29 -28.43 2.00
C VAL A 734 -21.37 -29.45 1.66
N THR A 735 -21.51 -30.53 2.43
CA THR A 735 -22.41 -31.66 2.11
C THR A 735 -23.87 -31.24 1.95
N THR A 736 -24.39 -30.36 2.82
CA THR A 736 -25.78 -29.87 2.74
C THR A 736 -26.04 -29.10 1.44
N GLN A 737 -25.05 -28.33 0.98
CA GLN A 737 -25.15 -27.58 -0.28
C GLN A 737 -25.03 -28.49 -1.50
N MET A 738 -24.17 -29.51 -1.44
CA MET A 738 -24.07 -30.50 -2.50
C MET A 738 -25.38 -31.27 -2.64
N ARG A 739 -25.99 -31.71 -1.53
CA ARG A 739 -27.28 -32.41 -1.51
C ARG A 739 -28.42 -31.56 -2.06
N SER A 740 -28.52 -30.28 -1.67
CA SER A 740 -29.57 -29.39 -2.19
C SER A 740 -29.46 -29.15 -3.70
N GLN A 741 -28.25 -29.33 -4.26
CA GLN A 741 -27.97 -29.24 -5.68
C GLN A 741 -27.96 -30.61 -6.38
N MET A 742 -28.42 -31.69 -5.74
CA MET A 742 -28.41 -33.05 -6.30
C MET A 742 -27.00 -33.48 -6.77
N ILE A 743 -25.99 -33.24 -5.96
CA ILE A 743 -24.62 -33.68 -6.18
C ILE A 743 -24.31 -34.78 -5.17
N ASN A 744 -24.01 -35.96 -5.69
CA ASN A 744 -23.56 -37.09 -4.89
C ASN A 744 -22.05 -36.99 -4.63
N TYR A 745 -21.59 -37.48 -3.50
CA TYR A 745 -20.18 -37.64 -3.21
C TYR A 745 -19.86 -39.04 -2.70
N LYS A 746 -18.65 -39.50 -3.03
CA LYS A 746 -18.10 -40.79 -2.61
C LYS A 746 -16.68 -40.61 -2.12
N VAL A 747 -16.41 -41.04 -0.88
CA VAL A 747 -15.07 -41.05 -0.29
C VAL A 747 -14.57 -42.49 -0.24
N GLN A 748 -13.43 -42.77 -0.85
CA GLN A 748 -12.76 -44.08 -0.84
C GLN A 748 -11.39 -43.94 -0.20
N ILE A 749 -11.14 -44.66 0.90
CA ILE A 749 -9.86 -44.66 1.60
C ILE A 749 -9.23 -46.03 1.43
N LYS A 750 -8.04 -46.08 0.82
CA LYS A 750 -7.32 -47.33 0.45
C LYS A 750 -5.95 -47.37 1.08
N SER A 751 -5.68 -48.42 1.86
CA SER A 751 -4.39 -48.67 2.50
C SER A 751 -4.03 -50.15 2.43
N GLY A 752 -3.18 -50.53 1.46
CA GLY A 752 -2.90 -51.94 1.18
C GLY A 752 -4.18 -52.68 0.75
N ASP A 753 -4.47 -53.81 1.40
CA ASP A 753 -5.68 -54.62 1.15
C ASP A 753 -6.94 -54.10 1.87
N LYS A 754 -6.82 -53.05 2.69
CA LYS A 754 -7.95 -52.46 3.43
C LYS A 754 -8.57 -51.31 2.62
N GLU A 755 -9.90 -51.29 2.54
CA GLU A 755 -10.67 -50.21 1.93
C GLU A 755 -11.86 -49.80 2.82
N GLN A 756 -12.08 -48.49 2.96
CA GLN A 756 -13.29 -47.91 3.56
C GLN A 756 -13.98 -47.02 2.50
N ILE A 757 -15.31 -47.16 2.39
CA ILE A 757 -16.11 -46.39 1.41
C ILE A 757 -17.29 -45.73 2.12
N TYR A 758 -17.43 -44.42 1.89
CA TYR A 758 -18.55 -43.61 2.37
C TYR A 758 -19.25 -42.95 1.18
N GLU A 759 -20.53 -43.26 0.97
CA GLU A 759 -21.35 -42.71 -0.11
C GLU A 759 -22.45 -41.83 0.46
N ASN A 760 -22.44 -40.54 0.10
CA ASN A 760 -23.44 -39.55 0.51
C ASN A 760 -23.71 -39.46 2.03
N ARG A 761 -22.78 -39.93 2.87
CA ARG A 761 -22.88 -39.90 4.33
C ARG A 761 -21.51 -39.67 4.94
N ILE A 762 -21.48 -38.90 6.02
CA ILE A 762 -20.29 -38.73 6.86
C ILE A 762 -20.51 -39.63 8.07
N PRO A 763 -19.54 -40.50 8.45
CA PRO A 763 -19.67 -41.34 9.64
C PRO A 763 -19.71 -40.47 10.91
N GLU A 764 -20.61 -40.80 11.85
CA GLU A 764 -20.65 -40.15 13.17
C GLU A 764 -19.41 -40.51 14.01
N ASP A 765 -18.99 -41.77 13.96
CA ASP A 765 -17.78 -42.28 14.60
C ASP A 765 -16.78 -42.77 13.52
N TYR A 766 -15.90 -41.88 13.06
CA TYR A 766 -14.82 -42.25 12.14
C TYR A 766 -13.68 -42.97 12.87
N THR A 767 -13.24 -44.11 12.32
CA THR A 767 -12.06 -44.85 12.80
C THR A 767 -11.01 -44.94 11.70
N PRO A 768 -9.77 -44.45 11.93
CA PRO A 768 -8.70 -44.49 10.94
C PRO A 768 -8.43 -45.89 10.40
N ILE A 769 -8.22 -45.99 9.08
CA ILE A 769 -7.92 -47.27 8.42
C ILE A 769 -6.54 -47.83 8.79
N ASN A 770 -5.64 -46.94 9.23
CA ASN A 770 -4.28 -47.18 9.70
C ASN A 770 -3.87 -46.06 10.70
N ASP A 771 -2.70 -46.19 11.32
CA ASP A 771 -2.17 -45.21 12.28
C ASP A 771 -1.27 -44.13 11.63
N ILE A 772 -1.36 -43.93 10.30
CA ILE A 772 -0.50 -42.98 9.59
C ILE A 772 -1.03 -41.56 9.81
N THR A 773 -0.21 -40.73 10.45
CA THR A 773 -0.49 -39.31 10.66
C THR A 773 0.58 -38.46 9.99
N LEU A 774 0.18 -37.30 9.46
CA LEU A 774 1.08 -36.32 8.84
C LEU A 774 1.20 -35.10 9.75
N ASN A 775 2.41 -34.55 9.86
CA ASN A 775 2.63 -33.31 10.59
C ASN A 775 2.43 -32.11 9.66
N ILE A 776 1.20 -31.59 9.59
CA ILE A 776 0.78 -30.55 8.62
C ILE A 776 -0.08 -29.49 9.29
N PHE A 777 -0.27 -28.36 8.59
CA PHE A 777 -1.25 -27.35 8.99
C PHE A 777 -2.66 -27.78 8.58
N SER A 778 -3.42 -28.38 9.49
CA SER A 778 -4.78 -28.87 9.24
C SER A 778 -5.69 -27.79 8.66
N SER A 779 -5.68 -26.58 9.21
CA SER A 779 -6.48 -25.45 8.72
C SER A 779 -6.17 -25.08 7.26
N GLU A 780 -4.89 -25.12 6.86
CA GLU A 780 -4.49 -24.83 5.49
C GLU A 780 -4.91 -25.97 4.53
N LEU A 781 -4.81 -27.22 4.96
CA LEU A 781 -5.29 -28.36 4.15
C LEU A 781 -6.81 -28.28 3.96
N LYS A 782 -7.58 -27.95 5.00
CA LYS A 782 -9.04 -27.76 4.88
C LYS A 782 -9.37 -26.64 3.89
N GLN A 783 -8.60 -25.56 3.88
CA GLN A 783 -8.76 -24.46 2.92
C GLN A 783 -8.53 -24.93 1.47
N VAL A 784 -7.49 -25.74 1.22
CA VAL A 784 -7.23 -26.34 -0.10
C VAL A 784 -8.40 -27.22 -0.55
N LEU A 785 -8.83 -28.13 0.34
CA LEU A 785 -9.90 -29.08 0.05
C LEU A 785 -11.22 -28.36 -0.27
N LEU A 786 -11.60 -27.37 0.53
CA LEU A 786 -12.83 -26.61 0.32
C LEU A 786 -12.82 -25.80 -0.97
N ASN A 787 -11.69 -25.22 -1.32
CA ASN A 787 -11.55 -24.51 -2.59
C ASN A 787 -11.76 -25.48 -3.77
N ILE A 788 -11.16 -26.67 -3.72
CA ILE A 788 -11.35 -27.70 -4.75
C ILE A 788 -12.81 -28.20 -4.77
N PHE A 789 -13.42 -28.48 -3.62
CA PHE A 789 -14.82 -28.93 -3.54
C PHE A 789 -15.81 -27.90 -4.06
N GLN A 790 -15.58 -26.62 -3.78
CA GLN A 790 -16.41 -25.53 -4.27
C GLN A 790 -16.27 -25.37 -5.79
N ASN A 791 -15.04 -25.45 -6.32
CA ASN A 791 -14.82 -25.41 -7.76
C ASN A 791 -15.44 -26.61 -8.48
N ALA A 792 -15.37 -27.81 -7.88
CA ALA A 792 -16.03 -29.00 -8.40
C ALA A 792 -17.56 -28.86 -8.41
N LYS A 793 -18.15 -28.34 -7.32
CA LYS A 793 -19.59 -28.05 -7.24
C LYS A 793 -20.03 -27.09 -8.34
N ASP A 794 -19.31 -25.98 -8.50
CA ASP A 794 -19.64 -24.94 -9.49
C ASP A 794 -19.52 -25.51 -10.92
N ALA A 795 -18.46 -26.26 -11.21
CA ALA A 795 -18.27 -26.93 -12.48
C ALA A 795 -19.43 -27.90 -12.81
N ILE A 796 -19.86 -28.70 -11.83
CA ILE A 796 -21.00 -29.62 -11.99
C ILE A 796 -22.30 -28.85 -12.29
N ILE A 797 -22.57 -27.77 -11.58
CA ILE A 797 -23.77 -26.95 -11.78
C ILE A 797 -23.77 -26.30 -13.17
N ASP A 798 -22.64 -25.75 -13.61
CA ASP A 798 -22.54 -25.12 -14.92
C ASP A 798 -22.59 -26.15 -16.05
N HIS A 799 -21.96 -27.31 -15.86
CA HIS A 799 -22.07 -28.43 -16.80
C HIS A 799 -23.53 -28.84 -16.97
N ARG A 800 -24.26 -29.02 -15.87
CA ARG A 800 -25.70 -29.32 -15.88
C ARG A 800 -26.52 -28.31 -16.66
N LYS A 801 -26.25 -27.00 -16.52
CA LYS A 801 -26.94 -25.96 -17.30
C LYS A 801 -26.72 -26.14 -18.80
N SER A 802 -25.54 -26.64 -19.19
CA SER A 802 -25.16 -26.84 -20.60
C SER A 802 -25.61 -28.18 -21.21
N THR A 803 -25.69 -29.26 -20.41
CA THR A 803 -25.98 -30.62 -20.90
C THR A 803 -27.37 -31.13 -20.56
N GLY A 804 -28.04 -30.55 -19.56
CA GLY A 804 -29.36 -30.98 -19.07
C GLY A 804 -29.33 -32.17 -18.10
N GLU A 805 -28.16 -32.61 -17.64
CA GLU A 805 -28.02 -33.69 -16.67
C GLU A 805 -28.59 -33.32 -15.29
N LYS A 806 -29.26 -34.26 -14.61
CA LYS A 806 -29.98 -33.97 -13.35
C LYS A 806 -29.16 -34.19 -12.08
N VAL A 807 -28.10 -34.99 -12.14
CA VAL A 807 -27.30 -35.42 -10.99
C VAL A 807 -25.83 -35.26 -11.35
N GLY A 808 -25.02 -34.82 -10.39
CA GLY A 808 -23.56 -34.81 -10.55
C GLY A 808 -22.87 -35.61 -9.45
N ASN A 809 -21.58 -35.89 -9.62
CA ASN A 809 -20.81 -36.79 -8.77
C ASN A 809 -19.42 -36.21 -8.47
N LEU A 810 -19.04 -36.29 -7.19
CA LEU A 810 -17.71 -35.97 -6.67
C LEU A 810 -17.09 -37.21 -6.03
N ILE A 811 -15.96 -37.68 -6.54
CA ILE A 811 -15.27 -38.87 -6.03
C ILE A 811 -13.95 -38.44 -5.41
N ILE A 812 -13.76 -38.76 -4.14
CA ILE A 812 -12.54 -38.46 -3.39
C ILE A 812 -11.87 -39.78 -3.03
N THR A 813 -10.70 -40.03 -3.57
CA THR A 813 -9.92 -41.25 -3.34
C THR A 813 -8.64 -40.93 -2.59
N VAL A 814 -8.49 -41.46 -1.38
CA VAL A 814 -7.25 -41.40 -0.60
C VAL A 814 -6.52 -42.71 -0.75
N THR A 815 -5.28 -42.68 -1.23
CA THR A 815 -4.43 -43.87 -1.40
C THR A 815 -3.14 -43.71 -0.62
N TYR A 816 -2.88 -44.62 0.31
CA TYR A 816 -1.61 -44.72 1.01
C TYR A 816 -0.65 -45.60 0.20
N LYS A 817 0.54 -45.07 -0.09
CA LYS A 817 1.69 -45.79 -0.66
C LYS A 817 2.86 -45.68 0.31
N SER A 818 3.88 -46.52 0.15
CA SER A 818 4.99 -46.73 1.09
C SER A 818 5.61 -45.47 1.72
N ASP A 819 5.72 -44.37 0.98
CA ASP A 819 6.36 -43.10 1.36
C ASP A 819 5.45 -41.85 1.16
N ARG A 820 4.20 -42.05 0.75
CA ARG A 820 3.31 -40.95 0.30
C ARG A 820 1.85 -41.27 0.43
N LEU A 821 1.08 -40.23 0.70
CA LEU A 821 -0.36 -40.22 0.66
C LEU A 821 -0.80 -39.43 -0.59
N LYS A 822 -1.70 -40.02 -1.38
CA LYS A 822 -2.31 -39.36 -2.54
C LYS A 822 -3.80 -39.14 -2.30
N ILE A 823 -4.28 -37.92 -2.55
CA ILE A 823 -5.69 -37.53 -2.53
C ILE A 823 -6.09 -37.18 -3.96
N ASP A 824 -7.02 -37.93 -4.54
CA ASP A 824 -7.57 -37.71 -5.87
C ASP A 824 -9.01 -37.22 -5.72
N ILE A 825 -9.32 -36.03 -6.23
CA ILE A 825 -10.65 -35.41 -6.18
C ILE A 825 -11.15 -35.25 -7.61
N GLU A 826 -12.05 -36.12 -8.04
CA GLU A 826 -12.59 -36.19 -9.40
C GLU A 826 -14.05 -35.74 -9.44
N ASN A 827 -14.39 -34.87 -10.40
CA ASN A 827 -15.76 -34.43 -10.64
C ASN A 827 -16.21 -34.72 -12.07
N ASP A 828 -17.52 -34.89 -12.26
CA ASP A 828 -18.15 -35.07 -13.57
C ASP A 828 -18.68 -33.76 -14.21
N GLY A 829 -18.34 -32.60 -13.63
CA GLY A 829 -18.67 -31.27 -14.16
C GLY A 829 -17.98 -30.84 -15.47
N GLY A 830 -17.61 -31.77 -16.34
CA GLY A 830 -16.95 -31.50 -17.62
C GLY A 830 -15.44 -31.24 -17.53
N ASN A 831 -14.80 -31.19 -18.70
CA ASN A 831 -13.36 -31.01 -18.84
C ASN A 831 -12.96 -29.52 -18.79
N ILE A 832 -11.78 -29.25 -18.24
CA ILE A 832 -11.13 -27.93 -18.26
C ILE A 832 -10.52 -27.71 -19.65
N PRO A 833 -10.83 -26.62 -20.38
CA PRO A 833 -10.18 -26.33 -21.67
C PRO A 833 -8.66 -26.29 -21.56
N GLU A 834 -7.93 -26.78 -22.57
CA GLU A 834 -6.47 -26.96 -22.53
C GLU A 834 -5.71 -25.66 -22.27
N ASP A 835 -6.16 -24.56 -22.91
CA ASP A 835 -5.64 -23.20 -22.70
C ASP A 835 -5.83 -22.73 -21.25
N THR A 836 -6.94 -23.12 -20.62
CA THR A 836 -7.27 -22.79 -19.23
C THR A 836 -6.48 -23.65 -18.26
N LEU A 837 -6.35 -24.96 -18.53
CA LEU A 837 -5.67 -25.94 -17.67
C LEU A 837 -4.21 -25.55 -17.41
N SER A 838 -3.52 -24.98 -18.41
CA SER A 838 -2.14 -24.50 -18.25
C SER A 838 -2.01 -23.29 -17.32
N ARG A 839 -3.11 -22.59 -17.04
CA ARG A 839 -3.15 -21.29 -16.33
C ARG A 839 -4.01 -21.29 -15.07
N ILE A 840 -4.71 -22.38 -14.73
CA ILE A 840 -5.62 -22.42 -13.56
C ILE A 840 -4.92 -22.13 -12.22
N PHE A 841 -3.60 -22.34 -12.16
CA PHE A 841 -2.79 -22.05 -11.00
C PHE A 841 -2.08 -20.70 -11.10
N ASP A 842 -2.32 -19.88 -12.13
CA ASP A 842 -1.78 -18.52 -12.21
C ASP A 842 -2.52 -17.60 -11.23
N PRO A 843 -1.82 -16.66 -10.58
CA PRO A 843 -2.47 -15.70 -9.68
C PRO A 843 -3.42 -14.79 -10.46
N TYR A 844 -4.59 -14.51 -9.87
CA TYR A 844 -5.67 -13.69 -10.41
C TYR A 844 -6.36 -14.24 -11.68
N PHE A 845 -6.07 -15.49 -12.05
CA PHE A 845 -6.72 -16.13 -13.19
C PHE A 845 -8.07 -16.73 -12.78
N THR A 846 -9.14 -16.35 -13.48
CA THR A 846 -10.48 -16.92 -13.27
C THR A 846 -11.27 -16.97 -14.58
N THR A 847 -12.13 -17.98 -14.72
CA THR A 847 -13.10 -18.11 -15.80
C THR A 847 -14.50 -17.66 -15.40
N LYS A 848 -14.69 -17.24 -14.14
CA LYS A 848 -15.97 -16.76 -13.61
C LYS A 848 -16.23 -15.32 -14.05
N PRO A 849 -17.50 -14.88 -14.13
CA PRO A 849 -17.85 -13.48 -14.40
C PRO A 849 -17.18 -12.49 -13.44
N GLU A 850 -16.99 -11.26 -13.90
CA GLU A 850 -16.33 -10.20 -13.13
C GLU A 850 -17.08 -9.96 -11.79
N GLY A 851 -16.37 -10.19 -10.67
CA GLY A 851 -16.92 -10.09 -9.32
C GLY A 851 -17.31 -11.43 -8.66
N GLU A 852 -17.37 -12.54 -9.40
CA GLU A 852 -17.73 -13.87 -8.85
C GLU A 852 -16.52 -14.78 -8.56
N GLY A 853 -15.37 -14.49 -9.20
CA GLY A 853 -14.12 -15.21 -9.00
C GLY A 853 -12.99 -14.27 -8.61
N THR A 854 -12.27 -14.59 -7.53
CA THR A 854 -11.08 -13.81 -7.12
C THR A 854 -9.82 -14.20 -7.90
N GLY A 855 -9.81 -15.39 -8.51
CA GLY A 855 -8.66 -15.95 -9.23
C GLY A 855 -7.43 -16.24 -8.36
N ILE A 856 -7.56 -16.14 -7.04
CA ILE A 856 -6.46 -16.34 -6.08
C ILE A 856 -6.51 -17.75 -5.47
N GLY A 857 -7.70 -18.38 -5.41
CA GLY A 857 -7.92 -19.63 -4.69
C GLY A 857 -6.97 -20.76 -5.11
N LEU A 858 -7.00 -21.19 -6.37
CA LEU A 858 -6.20 -22.33 -6.85
C LEU A 858 -4.70 -22.05 -6.81
N TYR A 859 -4.27 -20.82 -7.13
CA TYR A 859 -2.89 -20.39 -6.96
C TYR A 859 -2.41 -20.57 -5.51
N MET A 860 -3.20 -20.12 -4.54
CA MET A 860 -2.86 -20.31 -3.12
C MET A 860 -2.95 -21.76 -2.69
N SER A 861 -3.87 -22.54 -3.25
CA SER A 861 -3.91 -23.98 -2.99
C SER A 861 -2.63 -24.68 -3.43
N LYS A 862 -2.03 -24.22 -4.54
CA LYS A 862 -0.74 -24.73 -5.00
C LYS A 862 0.40 -24.34 -4.06
N ILE A 863 0.48 -23.07 -3.64
CA ILE A 863 1.49 -22.60 -2.67
C ILE A 863 1.39 -23.37 -1.36
N ILE A 864 0.18 -23.54 -0.80
CA ILE A 864 -0.01 -24.26 0.47
C ILE A 864 0.52 -25.69 0.35
N ILE A 865 0.17 -26.40 -0.72
CA ILE A 865 0.60 -27.78 -0.90
C ILE A 865 2.09 -27.88 -1.19
N GLU A 866 2.63 -27.06 -2.11
CA GLU A 866 4.01 -27.18 -2.58
C GLU A 866 5.02 -26.53 -1.63
N ASP A 867 4.74 -25.34 -1.10
CA ASP A 867 5.69 -24.55 -0.30
C ASP A 867 5.50 -24.76 1.22
N HIS A 868 4.27 -24.98 1.72
CA HIS A 868 4.04 -25.14 3.17
C HIS A 868 4.04 -26.60 3.63
N MET A 869 3.74 -27.55 2.73
CA MET A 869 3.61 -28.98 3.05
C MET A 869 4.58 -29.89 2.27
N ASP A 870 5.50 -29.31 1.50
CA ASP A 870 6.46 -30.04 0.64
C ASP A 870 5.79 -31.11 -0.25
N GLY A 871 4.57 -30.83 -0.69
CA GLY A 871 3.73 -31.72 -1.49
C GLY A 871 3.69 -31.37 -2.97
N LEU A 872 2.72 -31.94 -3.68
CA LEU A 872 2.47 -31.64 -5.09
C LEU A 872 0.96 -31.57 -5.37
N LEU A 873 0.52 -30.50 -6.03
CA LEU A 873 -0.87 -30.33 -6.50
C LEU A 873 -0.90 -30.28 -8.04
N VAL A 874 -1.63 -31.21 -8.66
CA VAL A 874 -1.78 -31.30 -10.12
C VAL A 874 -3.26 -31.35 -10.48
N ALA A 875 -3.63 -30.79 -11.63
CA ALA A 875 -4.94 -30.95 -12.23
C ALA A 875 -4.82 -31.59 -13.62
N GLN A 876 -5.75 -32.46 -13.97
CA GLN A 876 -5.83 -33.07 -15.29
C GLN A 876 -7.29 -33.36 -15.67
N ASN A 877 -7.58 -33.44 -16.97
CA ASN A 877 -8.88 -33.91 -17.43
C ASN A 877 -8.94 -35.44 -17.43
N THR A 878 -10.11 -35.98 -17.09
CA THR A 878 -10.42 -37.41 -17.16
C THR A 878 -11.43 -37.67 -18.27
N LYS A 879 -11.95 -38.89 -18.36
CA LYS A 879 -13.01 -39.23 -19.34
C LYS A 879 -14.35 -38.60 -18.98
N THR A 880 -14.55 -38.29 -17.70
CA THR A 880 -15.81 -37.85 -17.11
C THR A 880 -15.79 -36.40 -16.66
N GLY A 881 -14.61 -35.81 -16.44
CA GLY A 881 -14.50 -34.38 -16.14
C GLY A 881 -13.08 -33.98 -15.73
N ALA A 882 -12.91 -33.45 -14.53
CA ALA A 882 -11.63 -32.98 -14.03
C ALA A 882 -11.19 -33.73 -12.77
N LEU A 883 -9.88 -33.96 -12.64
CA LEU A 883 -9.24 -34.57 -11.49
C LEU A 883 -8.18 -33.62 -10.92
N PHE A 884 -8.29 -33.35 -9.63
CA PHE A 884 -7.24 -32.72 -8.83
C PHE A 884 -6.55 -33.77 -7.96
N SER A 885 -5.22 -33.86 -8.08
CA SER A 885 -4.39 -34.80 -7.34
C SER A 885 -3.45 -34.05 -6.39
N ILE A 886 -3.58 -34.31 -5.08
CA ILE A 886 -2.66 -33.85 -4.04
C ILE A 886 -1.79 -35.02 -3.63
N THR A 887 -0.47 -34.85 -3.62
CA THR A 887 0.48 -35.84 -3.10
C THR A 887 1.24 -35.23 -1.94
N LEU A 888 1.19 -35.89 -0.78
CA LEU A 888 1.92 -35.51 0.43
C LEU A 888 2.88 -36.62 0.81
N THR A 889 4.14 -36.28 1.11
CA THR A 889 5.11 -37.22 1.66
C THR A 889 4.97 -37.31 3.17
N TYR A 890 5.03 -38.51 3.71
CA TYR A 890 5.18 -38.70 5.16
C TYR A 890 6.56 -39.31 5.43
N ASN A 891 7.41 -38.58 6.16
CA ASN A 891 8.70 -39.09 6.61
C ASN A 891 8.48 -40.02 7.80
N ASN A 892 9.10 -41.21 7.78
CA ASN A 892 9.26 -42.04 8.98
C ASN A 892 10.13 -41.35 10.02
#